data_AF-K0YS59-F1
#
_entry.id   AF-K0YS59-F1
#
_cell.length_a   1.000
_cell.length_b   1.000
_cell.length_c   1.000
_cell.angle_alpha   90.00
_cell.angle_beta   90.00
_cell.angle_gamma   90.00
#
_symmetry.space_group_name_H-M   'P 1'
#
loop_
_entity.id
_entity.type
_entity.pdbx_description
1 polymer ?
#
loop_
_entity_poly.entity_id
_entity_poly.type
_entity_poly.pdbx_seq_one_letter_code
_entity_poly.pdbx_strand_id
1 'polypeptide(L)'
;MRGPWVRSFGILLATVLATVGMSGGVAQAADINSWDDVIATVNGLGDGESTELSIASEITVEGGAQPLVVPAGKQVTFTGSGKISGNRSPLFSVEEGGTLTLSGPTFTNAQFSVAGDMNLVGGAIRDTAVTGPVVFVNGGTLTIGGEAEFSGNNVSDESGKLLPAGVEKLKYAPITAYNGTVRVKGGTLSNNTGLLRGGVVGLWSRDGGTRTFEMSGGTLTGNVISHPRFQGYGGAVYGEDASVKITGGVLQQNSTERGGALAFINSNVALSGGVVVQGNNNGDYKGAGGGLFQSGGTLNISGATFTENVSIGSGGAICTAGDTKVDIAGAEITSNSASSDGGGLYQVGGTLNISGATFTENVTTAFGGAISADDAKVEISGADITSNTAAKSGGGISFGGKTVASIYAATLSDNTAEGFWGGGAMYNDTHAKVTIYNGLIRGNVIKPGFLIGIGGKTISAQGGGVWNCPTGSTVMHVTRGVGIFDNSVPNVHKDKNGGAGDDFASILKYFGDNPETHSSVVVTERMLGGSPRQWFQDGSASGVHTNWSDGKAVPRYSAEGPNTAIKPNEEVTENMVFKSVPTEDAKAIAETLATVKITDNVATGVGISGAGIANNGKLTFGDPDPWKLKLEKKWENDDPKDRPESISVDVKLGDKVLETIKLTKENGWKAELTNYPDPSSLIDAKTGEKIPLTFVEHDVDGYMSHGAVVTENKDTKTIEVEIVNEPPTSVDVEKRWSGDVEADRPESVTINLLADGQQTDKSLELTAENGWKGTFTDLPKYVTVDGEKTEIVYTVVEVEVPGYTPSISGSAAEGYVVTNTKDAPPVTSVPVEKRWSGDVEADRPGSVTINLLADGQQTDKSLELTAENGWKGTFTDLPKYVTVDGKKTEIVYTVVEVEVPGYTSSISGSAAEGYVVTNTKDIPPSLGRTGSAVQGLVVGGVALLAAGIWAVSKRRRP
;
A
#
# COMPACT_ATOMS: atom_id res chain seq x y z
N MET A 1 -24.29 20.65 -8.59
CA MET A 1 -25.49 20.49 -9.46
C MET A 1 -25.73 19.01 -9.70
N ARG A 2 -26.98 18.53 -9.80
CA ARG A 2 -27.43 17.18 -10.27
C ARG A 2 -26.65 15.95 -9.76
N GLY A 3 -27.21 14.96 -9.09
CA GLY A 3 -28.60 14.65 -8.69
C GLY A 3 -28.68 13.15 -8.30
N PRO A 4 -29.45 12.75 -7.28
CA PRO A 4 -29.34 11.41 -6.69
C PRO A 4 -30.04 10.32 -7.51
N TRP A 5 -29.60 9.07 -7.36
CA TRP A 5 -30.27 7.88 -7.91
C TRP A 5 -30.81 6.99 -6.79
N VAL A 6 -32.13 6.88 -6.74
CA VAL A 6 -32.85 5.89 -5.93
C VAL A 6 -32.97 4.59 -6.73
N ARG A 7 -32.67 3.45 -6.11
CA ARG A 7 -33.14 2.11 -6.49
C ARG A 7 -33.47 1.38 -5.18
N SER A 8 -34.72 1.32 -4.74
CA SER A 8 -35.84 0.54 -5.29
C SER A 8 -35.65 -0.98 -5.07
N PHE A 9 -36.57 -1.56 -4.32
CA PHE A 9 -36.62 -2.98 -3.95
C PHE A 9 -36.55 -3.92 -5.17
N GLY A 10 -35.90 -5.08 -4.96
CA GLY A 10 -35.78 -6.14 -5.96
C GLY A 10 -35.33 -7.46 -5.32
N ILE A 11 -36.07 -7.94 -4.31
CA ILE A 11 -35.76 -9.22 -3.66
C ILE A 11 -36.04 -10.35 -4.66
N LEU A 12 -34.98 -10.98 -5.17
CA LEU A 12 -35.08 -12.15 -6.03
C LEU A 12 -35.21 -13.40 -5.14
N LEU A 13 -36.41 -13.95 -5.02
CA LEU A 13 -36.69 -15.10 -4.16
C LEU A 13 -36.13 -16.40 -4.79
N ALA A 14 -34.88 -16.74 -4.46
CA ALA A 14 -34.22 -17.95 -4.93
C ALA A 14 -34.58 -19.18 -4.08
N THR A 15 -35.72 -19.80 -4.37
CA THR A 15 -36.15 -21.05 -3.73
C THR A 15 -35.26 -22.24 -4.13
N VAL A 16 -34.31 -22.61 -3.27
CA VAL A 16 -33.52 -23.85 -3.42
C VAL A 16 -34.34 -25.04 -2.93
N LEU A 17 -35.17 -25.59 -3.82
CA LEU A 17 -35.80 -26.90 -3.62
C LEU A 17 -34.75 -28.01 -3.80
N ALA A 18 -34.18 -28.47 -2.68
CA ALA A 18 -33.26 -29.61 -2.64
C ALA A 18 -34.04 -30.93 -2.76
N THR A 19 -34.47 -31.28 -3.97
CA THR A 19 -35.17 -32.56 -4.24
C THR A 19 -34.20 -33.74 -4.15
N VAL A 20 -34.22 -34.47 -3.04
CA VAL A 20 -33.72 -35.85 -2.96
C VAL A 20 -34.92 -36.77 -3.04
N GLY A 21 -35.00 -37.57 -4.10
CA GLY A 21 -36.19 -38.37 -4.40
C GLY A 21 -36.25 -39.68 -3.61
N MET A 22 -37.26 -39.84 -2.77
CA MET A 22 -37.86 -41.14 -2.46
C MET A 22 -39.38 -41.05 -2.66
N SER A 23 -39.95 -42.05 -3.32
CA SER A 23 -41.36 -42.06 -3.74
C SER A 23 -42.28 -42.57 -2.62
N GLY A 24 -42.47 -41.76 -1.58
CA GLY A 24 -43.61 -41.86 -0.67
C GLY A 24 -44.77 -41.00 -1.19
N GLY A 25 -46.01 -41.48 -1.06
CA GLY A 25 -47.18 -40.70 -1.44
C GLY A 25 -47.52 -39.68 -0.36
N VAL A 26 -47.42 -38.38 -0.67
CA VAL A 26 -47.88 -37.33 0.25
C VAL A 26 -49.40 -37.42 0.38
N ALA A 27 -49.88 -37.72 1.58
CA ALA A 27 -51.31 -37.73 1.88
C ALA A 27 -51.90 -36.31 1.72
N GLN A 28 -53.14 -36.23 1.26
CA GLN A 28 -53.83 -34.95 1.14
C GLN A 28 -54.02 -34.31 2.52
N ALA A 29 -53.62 -33.05 2.67
CA ALA A 29 -53.69 -32.32 3.94
C ALA A 29 -55.10 -32.39 4.53
N ALA A 30 -55.20 -32.87 5.77
CA ALA A 30 -56.46 -32.94 6.50
C ALA A 30 -56.73 -31.59 7.19
N ASP A 31 -57.97 -31.12 7.11
CA ASP A 31 -58.45 -30.02 7.95
C ASP A 31 -58.63 -30.54 9.38
N ILE A 32 -57.64 -30.29 10.23
CA ILE A 32 -57.61 -30.74 11.62
C ILE A 32 -58.47 -29.80 12.47
N ASN A 33 -59.46 -30.37 13.15
CA ASN A 33 -60.43 -29.61 13.96
C ASN A 33 -60.33 -29.89 15.47
N SER A 34 -59.69 -30.99 15.88
CA SER A 34 -59.45 -31.37 17.27
C SER A 34 -58.03 -31.89 17.51
N TRP A 35 -57.65 -32.02 18.78
CA TRP A 35 -56.36 -32.63 19.14
C TRP A 35 -56.35 -34.16 18.89
N ASP A 36 -57.49 -34.83 19.04
CA ASP A 36 -57.58 -36.27 18.78
C ASP A 36 -57.38 -36.59 17.29
N ASP A 37 -57.77 -35.69 16.37
CA ASP A 37 -57.47 -35.81 14.94
C ASP A 37 -55.94 -35.76 14.67
N VAL A 38 -55.20 -34.91 15.38
CA VAL A 38 -53.72 -34.82 15.30
C VAL A 38 -53.09 -36.15 15.72
N ILE A 39 -53.49 -36.65 16.89
CA ILE A 39 -52.96 -37.88 17.48
C ILE A 39 -53.32 -39.09 16.60
N ALA A 40 -54.55 -39.20 16.11
CA ALA A 40 -54.99 -40.26 15.22
C ALA A 40 -54.22 -40.26 13.89
N THR A 41 -54.02 -39.07 13.28
CA THR A 41 -53.33 -38.95 11.98
C THR A 41 -51.85 -39.36 12.08
N VAL A 42 -51.13 -38.93 13.12
CA VAL A 42 -49.69 -39.24 13.25
C VAL A 42 -49.47 -40.68 13.73
N ASN A 43 -50.32 -41.21 14.61
CA ASN A 43 -50.28 -42.63 14.98
C ASN A 43 -50.61 -43.57 13.80
N GLY A 44 -51.35 -43.08 12.79
CA GLY A 44 -51.73 -43.84 11.60
C GLY A 44 -50.65 -43.97 10.53
N LEU A 45 -49.53 -43.25 10.64
CA LEU A 45 -48.46 -43.25 9.64
C LEU A 45 -47.71 -44.59 9.60
N GLY A 46 -47.38 -45.04 8.39
CA GLY A 46 -46.43 -46.12 8.12
C GLY A 46 -44.97 -45.74 8.40
N ASP A 47 -44.06 -46.69 8.20
CA ASP A 47 -42.63 -46.46 8.39
C ASP A 47 -42.05 -45.65 7.22
N GLY A 48 -41.35 -44.55 7.51
CA GLY A 48 -40.81 -43.64 6.50
C GLY A 48 -41.82 -42.63 5.93
N GLU A 49 -43.06 -42.62 6.42
CA GLU A 49 -44.11 -41.71 5.92
C GLU A 49 -44.04 -40.30 6.51
N SER A 50 -44.62 -39.34 5.79
CA SER A 50 -44.75 -37.94 6.19
C SER A 50 -46.19 -37.45 6.08
N THR A 51 -46.55 -36.43 6.88
CA THR A 51 -47.89 -35.82 6.85
C THR A 51 -47.83 -34.30 7.04
N GLU A 52 -48.86 -33.63 6.52
CA GLU A 52 -49.09 -32.20 6.73
C GLU A 52 -50.46 -31.99 7.38
N LEU A 53 -50.48 -31.22 8.47
CA LEU A 53 -51.61 -30.96 9.34
C LEU A 53 -51.96 -29.47 9.28
N SER A 54 -53.05 -29.15 8.59
CA SER A 54 -53.53 -27.77 8.43
C SER A 54 -54.36 -27.35 9.63
N ILE A 55 -53.89 -26.35 10.38
CA ILE A 55 -54.58 -25.80 11.55
C ILE A 55 -55.23 -24.47 11.15
N ALA A 56 -56.54 -24.47 10.89
CA ALA A 56 -57.28 -23.29 10.44
C ALA A 56 -57.84 -22.41 11.57
N SER A 57 -58.04 -22.97 12.77
CA SER A 57 -58.68 -22.31 13.93
C SER A 57 -57.91 -22.58 15.24
N GLU A 58 -58.47 -22.19 16.39
CA GLU A 58 -57.90 -22.57 17.68
C GLU A 58 -58.32 -23.98 18.11
N ILE A 59 -57.34 -24.80 18.50
CA ILE A 59 -57.50 -26.11 19.13
C ILE A 59 -57.00 -25.99 20.58
N THR A 60 -57.84 -26.32 21.54
CA THR A 60 -57.45 -26.40 22.97
C THR A 60 -57.25 -27.85 23.37
N VAL A 61 -56.14 -28.14 24.04
CA VAL A 61 -55.78 -29.49 24.51
C VAL A 61 -56.10 -29.63 25.99
N GLU A 62 -56.97 -30.57 26.34
CA GLU A 62 -57.43 -30.76 27.71
C GLU A 62 -56.35 -31.33 28.66
N GLY A 63 -56.58 -31.22 29.96
CA GLY A 63 -55.68 -31.72 30.99
C GLY A 63 -55.65 -33.25 31.01
N GLY A 64 -54.52 -33.84 30.60
CA GLY A 64 -54.33 -35.30 30.56
C GLY A 64 -54.53 -35.95 29.18
N ALA A 65 -54.77 -35.16 28.12
CA ALA A 65 -54.73 -35.65 26.74
C ALA A 65 -53.35 -36.23 26.38
N GLN A 66 -53.32 -37.15 25.41
CA GLN A 66 -52.07 -37.77 24.94
C GLN A 66 -51.15 -36.73 24.26
N PRO A 67 -49.87 -36.63 24.65
CA PRO A 67 -48.88 -35.83 23.91
C PRO A 67 -48.61 -36.41 22.52
N LEU A 68 -48.30 -35.55 21.56
CA LEU A 68 -47.89 -35.97 20.22
C LEU A 68 -46.46 -36.50 20.27
N VAL A 69 -46.27 -37.72 19.76
CA VAL A 69 -44.95 -38.33 19.54
C VAL A 69 -44.70 -38.43 18.04
N VAL A 70 -43.58 -37.88 17.58
CA VAL A 70 -43.06 -38.04 16.23
C VAL A 70 -41.93 -39.08 16.29
N PRO A 71 -42.17 -40.33 15.86
CA PRO A 71 -41.21 -41.41 16.03
C PRO A 71 -40.12 -41.40 14.96
N ALA A 72 -39.08 -42.21 15.19
CA ALA A 72 -37.95 -42.40 14.28
C ALA A 72 -38.39 -42.65 12.83
N GLY A 73 -37.78 -41.93 11.88
CA GLY A 73 -38.01 -42.07 10.44
C GLY A 73 -39.28 -41.42 9.89
N LYS A 74 -40.14 -40.81 10.73
CA LYS A 74 -41.39 -40.16 10.28
C LYS A 74 -41.29 -38.63 10.36
N GLN A 75 -42.07 -37.94 9.53
CA GLN A 75 -42.06 -36.48 9.45
C GLN A 75 -43.47 -35.88 9.61
N VAL A 76 -43.62 -34.87 10.47
CA VAL A 76 -44.90 -34.19 10.70
C VAL A 76 -44.72 -32.69 10.50
N THR A 77 -45.53 -32.10 9.62
CA THR A 77 -45.53 -30.66 9.33
C THR A 77 -46.85 -30.02 9.76
N PHE A 78 -46.79 -28.91 10.49
CA PHE A 78 -47.95 -28.10 10.86
C PHE A 78 -48.01 -26.83 10.01
N THR A 79 -49.10 -26.68 9.23
CA THR A 79 -49.42 -25.52 8.37
C THR A 79 -50.70 -24.82 8.85
N GLY A 80 -51.10 -23.75 8.16
CA GLY A 80 -52.26 -22.93 8.53
C GLY A 80 -51.94 -21.82 9.54
N SER A 81 -52.87 -20.89 9.76
CA SER A 81 -52.71 -19.71 10.61
C SER A 81 -53.44 -19.80 11.96
N GLY A 82 -53.89 -20.99 12.33
CA GLY A 82 -54.61 -21.26 13.57
C GLY A 82 -53.70 -21.28 14.81
N LYS A 83 -54.22 -21.84 15.90
CA LYS A 83 -53.56 -21.82 17.21
C LYS A 83 -53.72 -23.16 17.92
N ILE A 84 -52.66 -23.62 18.60
CA ILE A 84 -52.72 -24.77 19.51
C ILE A 84 -52.45 -24.27 20.94
N SER A 85 -53.43 -24.48 21.81
CA SER A 85 -53.44 -24.08 23.22
C SER A 85 -53.31 -25.32 24.10
N GLY A 86 -52.11 -25.59 24.60
CA GLY A 86 -51.81 -26.71 25.47
C GLY A 86 -52.23 -26.50 26.94
N ASN A 87 -51.76 -27.40 27.80
CA ASN A 87 -52.10 -27.48 29.23
C ASN A 87 -50.90 -27.21 30.17
N ARG A 88 -49.87 -26.49 29.69
CA ARG A 88 -48.58 -26.19 30.35
C ARG A 88 -47.80 -27.43 30.77
N SER A 89 -47.74 -28.41 29.87
CA SER A 89 -46.96 -29.62 30.05
C SER A 89 -46.35 -30.09 28.71
N PRO A 90 -45.52 -31.16 28.70
CA PRO A 90 -44.99 -31.75 27.47
C PRO A 90 -46.12 -32.17 26.53
N LEU A 91 -46.26 -31.44 25.42
CA LEU A 91 -47.30 -31.66 24.43
C LEU A 91 -46.74 -32.27 23.13
N PHE A 92 -45.46 -32.02 22.84
CA PHE A 92 -44.76 -32.53 21.66
C PHE A 92 -43.47 -33.23 22.06
N SER A 93 -43.23 -34.41 21.48
CA SER A 93 -41.99 -35.18 21.61
C SER A 93 -41.51 -35.65 20.25
N VAL A 94 -40.27 -35.35 19.89
CA VAL A 94 -39.62 -35.82 18.66
C VAL A 94 -38.55 -36.83 19.03
N GLU A 95 -38.73 -38.09 18.66
CA GLU A 95 -37.77 -39.17 18.93
C GLU A 95 -36.53 -39.05 18.01
N GLU A 96 -35.44 -39.74 18.37
CA GLU A 96 -34.21 -39.76 17.59
C GLU A 96 -34.49 -40.22 16.14
N GLY A 97 -34.10 -39.40 15.16
CA GLY A 97 -34.38 -39.64 13.74
C GLY A 97 -35.82 -39.34 13.28
N GLY A 98 -36.70 -38.82 14.14
CA GLY A 98 -37.99 -38.22 13.73
C GLY A 98 -37.84 -36.74 13.34
N THR A 99 -38.80 -36.16 12.61
CA THR A 99 -38.78 -34.73 12.22
C THR A 99 -40.11 -34.02 12.45
N LEU A 100 -40.10 -32.92 13.19
CA LEU A 100 -41.25 -32.03 13.38
C LEU A 100 -40.99 -30.67 12.72
N THR A 101 -41.90 -30.20 11.86
CA THR A 101 -41.82 -28.89 11.21
C THR A 101 -43.03 -28.02 11.57
N LEU A 102 -42.81 -26.82 12.10
CA LEU A 102 -43.82 -25.82 12.42
C LEU A 102 -43.68 -24.65 11.44
N SER A 103 -44.74 -24.36 10.69
CA SER A 103 -44.65 -23.46 9.51
C SER A 103 -45.77 -22.43 9.38
N GLY A 104 -46.61 -22.24 10.41
CA GLY A 104 -47.69 -21.25 10.40
C GLY A 104 -48.47 -21.07 11.70
N PRO A 105 -48.83 -22.13 12.45
CA PRO A 105 -49.68 -21.97 13.64
C PRO A 105 -48.99 -21.26 14.81
N THR A 106 -49.80 -20.71 15.72
CA THR A 106 -49.32 -20.20 17.02
C THR A 106 -49.46 -21.25 18.11
N PHE A 107 -48.40 -21.50 18.87
CA PHE A 107 -48.35 -22.47 19.98
C PHE A 107 -48.25 -21.73 21.31
N THR A 108 -49.11 -22.08 22.27
CA THR A 108 -49.14 -21.50 23.62
C THR A 108 -49.51 -22.56 24.65
N ASN A 109 -49.06 -22.42 25.90
CA ASN A 109 -49.22 -23.41 26.97
C ASN A 109 -48.67 -24.81 26.59
N ALA A 110 -47.65 -24.88 25.73
CA ALA A 110 -47.16 -26.10 25.09
C ALA A 110 -45.64 -26.25 25.24
N GLN A 111 -45.17 -27.37 25.80
CA GLN A 111 -43.74 -27.69 25.87
C GLN A 111 -43.34 -28.77 24.85
N PHE A 112 -42.12 -28.65 24.33
CA PHE A 112 -41.55 -29.50 23.27
C PHE A 112 -40.30 -30.22 23.80
N SER A 113 -40.17 -31.51 23.49
CA SER A 113 -38.97 -32.33 23.73
C SER A 113 -38.41 -32.84 22.41
N VAL A 114 -37.10 -32.65 22.16
CA VAL A 114 -36.49 -32.83 20.82
C VAL A 114 -35.23 -33.68 20.91
N ALA A 115 -35.34 -34.97 20.58
CA ALA A 115 -34.22 -35.88 20.36
C ALA A 115 -33.91 -36.11 18.87
N GLY A 116 -34.91 -35.95 17.99
CA GLY A 116 -34.74 -35.84 16.54
C GLY A 116 -34.52 -34.40 16.07
N ASP A 117 -35.08 -34.04 14.92
CA ASP A 117 -35.00 -32.70 14.34
C ASP A 117 -36.32 -31.93 14.52
N MET A 118 -36.25 -30.71 15.03
CA MET A 118 -37.38 -29.76 15.08
C MET A 118 -37.06 -28.50 14.26
N ASN A 119 -37.93 -28.17 13.32
CA ASN A 119 -37.81 -26.99 12.45
C ASN A 119 -38.96 -26.01 12.75
N LEU A 120 -38.64 -24.79 13.21
CA LEU A 120 -39.59 -23.70 13.38
C LEU A 120 -39.32 -22.66 12.29
N VAL A 121 -40.11 -22.68 11.21
CA VAL A 121 -39.88 -21.89 9.99
C VAL A 121 -40.99 -20.87 9.68
N GLY A 122 -42.11 -20.95 10.39
CA GLY A 122 -43.21 -19.98 10.35
C GLY A 122 -44.16 -20.20 11.52
N GLY A 123 -45.02 -19.22 11.78
CA GLY A 123 -45.85 -19.21 13.00
C GLY A 123 -45.08 -18.74 14.23
N ALA A 124 -45.64 -18.98 15.43
CA ALA A 124 -45.12 -18.42 16.67
C ALA A 124 -45.17 -19.39 17.86
N ILE A 125 -44.17 -19.37 18.74
CA ILE A 125 -44.23 -20.01 20.06
C ILE A 125 -44.20 -18.92 21.14
N ARG A 126 -45.22 -18.89 22.01
CA ARG A 126 -45.46 -17.82 22.99
C ARG A 126 -45.98 -18.37 24.33
N ASP A 127 -45.07 -18.69 25.25
CA ASP A 127 -45.37 -19.45 26.46
C ASP A 127 -44.91 -18.79 27.78
N THR A 128 -45.85 -18.41 28.64
CA THR A 128 -45.58 -17.69 29.89
C THR A 128 -45.88 -18.51 31.14
N ALA A 129 -44.95 -18.48 32.10
CA ALA A 129 -45.07 -19.18 33.39
C ALA A 129 -45.23 -20.71 33.22
N VAL A 130 -44.41 -21.28 32.33
CA VAL A 130 -44.14 -22.72 32.29
C VAL A 130 -43.12 -23.10 33.36
N THR A 131 -43.20 -24.34 33.85
CA THR A 131 -42.18 -24.91 34.74
C THR A 131 -41.13 -25.63 33.88
N GLY A 132 -39.86 -25.26 34.02
CA GLY A 132 -38.80 -25.69 33.10
C GLY A 132 -38.87 -25.03 31.71
N PRO A 133 -38.13 -25.54 30.70
CA PRO A 133 -38.03 -24.94 29.36
C PRO A 133 -39.34 -25.05 28.54
N VAL A 134 -39.47 -24.19 27.53
CA VAL A 134 -40.52 -24.32 26.49
C VAL A 134 -40.08 -25.33 25.43
N VAL A 135 -38.83 -25.25 24.97
CA VAL A 135 -38.22 -26.25 24.08
C VAL A 135 -37.01 -26.87 24.79
N PHE A 136 -37.06 -28.18 25.00
CA PHE A 136 -35.97 -28.97 25.53
C PHE A 136 -35.34 -29.80 24.40
N VAL A 137 -34.12 -29.46 23.99
CA VAL A 137 -33.36 -30.21 22.99
C VAL A 137 -32.43 -31.18 23.73
N ASN A 138 -32.51 -32.47 23.42
CA ASN A 138 -31.84 -33.54 24.17
C ASN A 138 -31.18 -34.51 23.18
N GLY A 139 -29.93 -34.24 22.81
CA GLY A 139 -29.24 -34.91 21.70
C GLY A 139 -29.59 -34.38 20.30
N GLY A 140 -30.84 -33.96 20.09
CA GLY A 140 -31.38 -33.55 18.78
C GLY A 140 -30.97 -32.16 18.28
N THR A 141 -31.67 -31.70 17.23
CA THR A 141 -31.52 -30.36 16.63
C THR A 141 -32.80 -29.54 16.78
N LEU A 142 -32.68 -28.28 17.20
CA LEU A 142 -33.68 -27.24 16.89
C LEU A 142 -33.13 -26.31 15.81
N THR A 143 -33.89 -26.08 14.74
CA THR A 143 -33.61 -25.06 13.72
C THR A 143 -34.74 -24.04 13.67
N ILE A 144 -34.41 -22.76 13.86
CA ILE A 144 -35.33 -21.62 13.69
C ILE A 144 -34.96 -20.91 12.38
N GLY A 145 -35.97 -20.52 11.59
CA GLY A 145 -35.78 -19.89 10.28
C GLY A 145 -37.03 -19.18 9.76
N GLY A 146 -36.96 -18.74 8.50
CA GLY A 146 -38.07 -18.05 7.83
C GLY A 146 -38.52 -16.79 8.57
N GLU A 147 -39.83 -16.64 8.71
CA GLU A 147 -40.50 -15.53 9.43
C GLU A 147 -40.98 -15.95 10.83
N ALA A 148 -40.46 -17.06 11.37
CA ALA A 148 -40.95 -17.60 12.64
C ALA A 148 -40.67 -16.70 13.85
N GLU A 149 -41.58 -16.69 14.81
CA GLU A 149 -41.40 -16.02 16.10
C GLU A 149 -41.23 -17.00 17.26
N PHE A 150 -40.26 -16.72 18.12
CA PHE A 150 -40.14 -17.34 19.43
C PHE A 150 -40.12 -16.19 20.45
N SER A 151 -41.31 -15.77 20.90
CA SER A 151 -41.51 -14.46 21.53
C SER A 151 -42.24 -14.50 22.87
N GLY A 152 -41.73 -13.80 23.89
CA GLY A 152 -42.38 -13.65 25.19
C GLY A 152 -42.35 -14.91 26.06
N ASN A 153 -41.44 -15.85 25.78
CA ASN A 153 -41.36 -17.13 26.47
C ASN A 153 -40.65 -16.98 27.83
N ASN A 154 -41.35 -17.28 28.92
CA ASN A 154 -40.92 -16.99 30.29
C ASN A 154 -40.97 -18.23 31.18
N VAL A 155 -39.82 -18.66 31.69
CA VAL A 155 -39.67 -19.87 32.54
C VAL A 155 -39.67 -19.51 34.03
N SER A 156 -40.45 -20.23 34.85
CA SER A 156 -40.57 -19.96 36.31
C SER A 156 -39.41 -20.56 37.13
N ASP A 157 -39.20 -20.11 38.37
CA ASP A 157 -38.18 -20.63 39.30
C ASP A 157 -38.51 -22.01 39.92
N GLU A 158 -39.60 -22.63 39.49
CA GLU A 158 -39.96 -24.01 39.83
C GLU A 158 -39.41 -25.04 38.83
N SER A 159 -38.95 -26.17 39.37
CA SER A 159 -38.34 -27.24 38.59
C SER A 159 -39.38 -28.00 37.77
N GLY A 160 -39.38 -27.80 36.45
CA GLY A 160 -40.31 -28.44 35.51
C GLY A 160 -40.09 -29.93 35.27
N LYS A 161 -41.07 -30.55 34.61
CA LYS A 161 -41.06 -31.99 34.25
C LYS A 161 -40.01 -32.37 33.18
N LEU A 162 -39.56 -31.41 32.36
CA LEU A 162 -38.56 -31.62 31.28
C LEU A 162 -37.11 -31.41 31.71
N LEU A 163 -36.81 -31.38 33.01
CA LEU A 163 -35.44 -31.16 33.48
C LEU A 163 -34.63 -32.48 33.47
N PRO A 164 -33.50 -32.55 32.72
CA PRO A 164 -32.63 -33.73 32.73
C PRO A 164 -31.82 -33.80 34.03
N ALA A 165 -31.48 -35.03 34.43
CA ALA A 165 -30.59 -35.29 35.57
C ALA A 165 -29.15 -34.82 35.24
N GLY A 166 -28.83 -33.60 35.67
CA GLY A 166 -27.53 -32.96 35.50
C GLY A 166 -27.58 -31.43 35.44
N VAL A 167 -28.70 -30.84 35.02
CA VAL A 167 -28.87 -29.37 35.04
C VAL A 167 -29.37 -28.93 36.42
N GLU A 168 -28.63 -28.05 37.09
CA GLU A 168 -29.03 -27.50 38.38
C GLU A 168 -30.32 -26.67 38.28
N LYS A 169 -31.09 -26.66 39.38
CA LYS A 169 -32.27 -25.78 39.50
C LYS A 169 -31.87 -24.33 39.20
N LEU A 170 -32.76 -23.60 38.52
CA LEU A 170 -32.64 -22.18 38.15
C LEU A 170 -31.65 -21.87 36.99
N LYS A 171 -30.95 -22.85 36.41
CA LYS A 171 -30.01 -22.64 35.29
C LYS A 171 -30.59 -22.87 33.88
N TYR A 172 -31.91 -22.87 33.69
CA TYR A 172 -32.54 -23.10 32.39
C TYR A 172 -32.99 -21.81 31.69
N ALA A 173 -33.05 -21.91 30.36
CA ALA A 173 -33.55 -20.90 29.42
C ALA A 173 -34.84 -21.41 28.75
N PRO A 174 -35.65 -20.52 28.13
CA PRO A 174 -36.81 -20.90 27.32
C PRO A 174 -36.52 -21.99 26.27
N ILE A 175 -35.37 -21.91 25.60
CA ILE A 175 -34.76 -22.99 24.80
C ILE A 175 -33.57 -23.53 25.59
N THR A 176 -33.69 -24.73 26.15
CA THR A 176 -32.59 -25.41 26.87
C THR A 176 -32.12 -26.59 26.04
N ALA A 177 -30.85 -26.58 25.62
CA ALA A 177 -30.25 -27.65 24.84
C ALA A 177 -29.22 -28.43 25.66
N TYR A 178 -29.31 -29.76 25.64
CA TYR A 178 -28.54 -30.70 26.44
C TYR A 178 -27.93 -31.76 25.52
N ASN A 179 -26.60 -31.75 25.36
CA ASN A 179 -25.89 -32.55 24.35
C ASN A 179 -26.46 -32.39 22.90
N GLY A 180 -27.11 -31.26 22.59
CA GLY A 180 -27.83 -31.03 21.33
C GLY A 180 -27.40 -29.75 20.60
N THR A 181 -28.04 -29.51 19.45
CA THR A 181 -27.73 -28.38 18.55
C THR A 181 -28.90 -27.39 18.45
N VAL A 182 -28.60 -26.09 18.49
CA VAL A 182 -29.56 -25.01 18.18
C VAL A 182 -29.04 -24.22 16.97
N ARG A 183 -29.88 -24.03 15.96
CA ARG A 183 -29.59 -23.29 14.74
C ARG A 183 -30.55 -22.11 14.57
N VAL A 184 -30.04 -20.92 14.27
CA VAL A 184 -30.86 -19.74 13.94
C VAL A 184 -30.45 -19.22 12.56
N LYS A 185 -31.28 -19.50 11.55
CA LYS A 185 -31.08 -19.11 10.15
C LYS A 185 -31.94 -17.91 9.73
N GLY A 186 -32.88 -17.50 10.58
CA GLY A 186 -33.92 -16.52 10.33
C GLY A 186 -34.86 -16.42 11.54
N GLY A 187 -36.01 -15.78 11.38
CA GLY A 187 -36.97 -15.59 12.45
C GLY A 187 -36.55 -14.56 13.51
N THR A 188 -37.44 -14.35 14.49
CA THR A 188 -37.28 -13.39 15.59
C THR A 188 -37.44 -14.08 16.94
N LEU A 189 -36.38 -14.05 17.76
CA LEU A 189 -36.34 -14.54 19.13
C LEU A 189 -36.43 -13.32 20.06
N SER A 190 -37.63 -12.96 20.53
CA SER A 190 -37.85 -11.66 21.18
C SER A 190 -38.49 -11.68 22.58
N ASN A 191 -38.05 -10.78 23.45
CA ASN A 191 -38.66 -10.54 24.78
C ASN A 191 -38.81 -11.79 25.65
N ASN A 192 -37.95 -12.81 25.47
CA ASN A 192 -37.98 -14.04 26.25
C ASN A 192 -37.21 -13.85 27.58
N THR A 193 -37.62 -14.58 28.62
CA THR A 193 -37.06 -14.45 29.97
C THR A 193 -36.52 -15.78 30.49
N GLY A 194 -35.20 -15.83 30.71
CA GLY A 194 -34.51 -16.91 31.44
C GLY A 194 -34.27 -16.58 32.91
N LEU A 195 -33.70 -17.52 33.68
CA LEU A 195 -33.46 -17.34 35.13
C LEU A 195 -32.03 -16.99 35.51
N LEU A 196 -31.03 -17.72 34.99
CA LEU A 196 -29.61 -17.46 35.31
C LEU A 196 -28.67 -17.59 34.11
N ARG A 197 -29.09 -18.28 33.04
CA ARG A 197 -28.22 -18.79 31.96
C ARG A 197 -29.00 -18.84 30.66
N GLY A 198 -28.79 -17.87 29.77
CA GLY A 198 -29.55 -17.73 28.53
C GLY A 198 -30.92 -17.07 28.77
N GLY A 199 -31.14 -15.85 28.29
CA GLY A 199 -32.48 -15.26 28.29
C GLY A 199 -33.42 -15.88 27.25
N VAL A 200 -32.86 -16.45 26.16
CA VAL A 200 -33.61 -17.31 25.23
C VAL A 200 -32.98 -18.69 25.01
N VAL A 201 -31.65 -18.80 24.88
CA VAL A 201 -30.95 -20.09 24.61
C VAL A 201 -29.89 -20.40 25.67
N GLY A 202 -29.92 -21.60 26.25
CA GLY A 202 -28.89 -22.12 27.16
C GLY A 202 -28.38 -23.49 26.74
N LEU A 203 -27.05 -23.61 26.56
CA LEU A 203 -26.37 -24.83 26.08
C LEU A 203 -25.67 -25.57 27.23
N TRP A 204 -25.90 -26.88 27.31
CA TRP A 204 -25.51 -27.75 28.44
C TRP A 204 -25.05 -29.14 27.97
N SER A 205 -24.35 -29.88 28.82
CA SER A 205 -23.84 -31.23 28.50
C SER A 205 -23.88 -32.19 29.68
N ARG A 206 -23.75 -33.47 29.33
CA ARG A 206 -23.27 -34.53 30.21
C ARG A 206 -22.20 -35.32 29.50
N ASP A 207 -21.27 -35.87 30.28
CA ASP A 207 -20.39 -36.97 29.89
C ASP A 207 -19.52 -36.67 28.64
N GLY A 208 -19.29 -35.39 28.33
CA GLY A 208 -18.47 -34.93 27.19
C GLY A 208 -19.23 -34.76 25.86
N GLY A 209 -20.57 -34.88 25.86
CA GLY A 209 -21.38 -34.73 24.64
C GLY A 209 -21.33 -33.34 24.00
N THR A 210 -21.65 -33.28 22.71
CA THR A 210 -21.54 -32.09 21.85
C THR A 210 -22.60 -31.03 22.21
N ARG A 211 -22.22 -29.76 22.31
CA ARG A 211 -23.19 -28.64 22.40
C ARG A 211 -22.86 -27.62 21.34
N THR A 212 -23.83 -27.29 20.48
CA THR A 212 -23.59 -26.44 19.31
C THR A 212 -24.62 -25.34 19.19
N PHE A 213 -24.17 -24.11 18.98
CA PHE A 213 -25.00 -22.99 18.52
C PHE A 213 -24.48 -22.45 17.18
N GLU A 214 -25.32 -22.52 16.15
CA GLU A 214 -25.05 -21.97 14.82
C GLU A 214 -26.04 -20.84 14.54
N MET A 215 -25.56 -19.65 14.17
CA MET A 215 -26.43 -18.55 13.74
C MET A 215 -25.90 -17.94 12.44
N SER A 216 -26.78 -17.75 11.47
CA SER A 216 -26.46 -17.20 10.14
C SER A 216 -27.45 -16.14 9.66
N GLY A 217 -28.32 -15.68 10.55
CA GLY A 217 -29.44 -14.79 10.24
C GLY A 217 -30.43 -14.74 11.41
N GLY A 218 -31.51 -13.98 11.24
CA GLY A 218 -32.51 -13.76 12.28
C GLY A 218 -32.10 -12.72 13.33
N THR A 219 -33.02 -12.45 14.26
CA THR A 219 -32.89 -11.37 15.24
C THR A 219 -33.19 -11.88 16.66
N LEU A 220 -32.23 -11.72 17.57
CA LEU A 220 -32.36 -12.01 19.00
C LEU A 220 -32.49 -10.66 19.73
N THR A 221 -33.70 -10.26 20.11
CA THR A 221 -33.98 -8.89 20.59
C THR A 221 -34.71 -8.81 21.94
N GLY A 222 -34.24 -7.95 22.85
CA GLY A 222 -34.93 -7.67 24.11
C GLY A 222 -35.05 -8.85 25.07
N ASN A 223 -34.25 -9.91 24.89
CA ASN A 223 -34.26 -11.07 25.78
C ASN A 223 -33.52 -10.73 27.08
N VAL A 224 -34.02 -11.27 28.20
CA VAL A 224 -33.57 -10.88 29.55
C VAL A 224 -33.44 -12.07 30.48
N ILE A 225 -32.79 -11.85 31.62
CA ILE A 225 -32.67 -12.84 32.70
C ILE A 225 -33.22 -12.24 34.00
N SER A 226 -34.24 -12.87 34.59
CA SER A 226 -34.89 -12.39 35.81
C SER A 226 -34.69 -13.34 36.99
N HIS A 227 -33.84 -12.98 37.96
CA HIS A 227 -33.70 -13.75 39.20
C HIS A 227 -33.20 -12.89 40.39
N PRO A 228 -33.84 -12.97 41.58
CA PRO A 228 -33.60 -12.06 42.71
C PRO A 228 -32.27 -12.25 43.48
N ARG A 229 -31.31 -13.02 42.94
CA ARG A 229 -29.97 -13.24 43.53
C ARG A 229 -28.80 -13.05 42.56
N PHE A 230 -29.04 -12.39 41.42
CA PHE A 230 -28.06 -11.77 40.52
C PHE A 230 -26.74 -12.55 40.32
N GLN A 231 -26.77 -13.51 39.38
CA GLN A 231 -25.61 -14.16 38.76
C GLN A 231 -25.95 -14.51 37.30
N GLY A 232 -26.36 -13.51 36.51
CA GLY A 232 -26.95 -13.70 35.18
C GLY A 232 -25.91 -13.74 34.05
N TYR A 233 -26.00 -14.72 33.14
CA TYR A 233 -25.08 -14.87 32.00
C TYR A 233 -25.84 -15.09 30.69
N GLY A 234 -25.54 -14.29 29.66
CA GLY A 234 -26.02 -14.45 28.29
C GLY A 234 -27.47 -14.01 28.14
N GLY A 235 -27.72 -12.70 28.04
CA GLY A 235 -29.08 -12.16 28.00
C GLY A 235 -29.89 -12.64 26.80
N ALA A 236 -29.23 -13.08 25.72
CA ALA A 236 -29.83 -13.93 24.69
C ALA A 236 -29.33 -15.38 24.77
N VAL A 237 -28.01 -15.61 24.64
CA VAL A 237 -27.41 -16.95 24.51
C VAL A 237 -26.33 -17.20 25.57
N TYR A 238 -26.41 -18.36 26.24
CA TYR A 238 -25.37 -18.88 27.13
C TYR A 238 -24.86 -20.25 26.67
N GLY A 239 -23.56 -20.53 26.89
CA GLY A 239 -23.01 -21.88 26.80
C GLY A 239 -21.77 -22.12 27.65
N GLU A 240 -21.57 -23.38 28.03
CA GLU A 240 -20.39 -23.88 28.75
C GLU A 240 -19.79 -25.06 27.98
N ASP A 241 -18.46 -25.09 27.80
CA ASP A 241 -17.67 -25.91 26.86
C ASP A 241 -18.37 -26.15 25.47
N ALA A 242 -18.96 -25.09 24.91
CA ALA A 242 -19.76 -25.15 23.69
C ALA A 242 -18.94 -24.87 22.41
N SER A 243 -19.46 -25.33 21.26
CA SER A 243 -19.05 -24.88 19.93
C SER A 243 -20.04 -23.84 19.43
N VAL A 244 -19.56 -22.63 19.12
CA VAL A 244 -20.40 -21.48 18.81
C VAL A 244 -19.92 -20.82 17.52
N LYS A 245 -20.79 -20.75 16.51
CA LYS A 245 -20.50 -20.15 15.22
C LYS A 245 -21.60 -19.18 14.81
N ILE A 246 -21.30 -17.89 14.83
CA ILE A 246 -22.20 -16.83 14.34
C ILE A 246 -21.59 -16.21 13.07
N THR A 247 -22.37 -16.20 11.99
CA THR A 247 -21.98 -15.84 10.62
C THR A 247 -22.88 -14.77 10.00
N GLY A 248 -23.72 -14.12 10.83
CA GLY A 248 -24.70 -13.12 10.41
C GLY A 248 -25.90 -13.07 11.35
N GLY A 249 -26.77 -12.08 11.15
CA GLY A 249 -27.92 -11.80 12.02
C GLY A 249 -27.63 -10.76 13.10
N VAL A 250 -28.65 -10.42 13.89
CA VAL A 250 -28.61 -9.29 14.84
C VAL A 250 -28.93 -9.74 16.25
N LEU A 251 -28.11 -9.33 17.22
CA LEU A 251 -28.34 -9.51 18.65
C LEU A 251 -28.42 -8.14 19.32
N GLN A 252 -29.62 -7.70 19.69
CA GLN A 252 -29.86 -6.31 20.11
C GLN A 252 -30.72 -6.15 21.37
N GLN A 253 -30.48 -5.08 22.13
CA GLN A 253 -31.33 -4.70 23.29
C GLN A 253 -31.49 -5.78 24.38
N ASN A 254 -30.69 -6.84 24.36
CA ASN A 254 -30.75 -7.92 25.35
C ASN A 254 -30.06 -7.48 26.65
N SER A 255 -30.49 -8.00 27.80
CA SER A 255 -30.00 -7.55 29.11
C SER A 255 -29.73 -8.66 30.13
N THR A 256 -28.49 -8.73 30.62
CA THR A 256 -28.12 -9.45 31.85
C THR A 256 -26.73 -9.07 32.35
N GLU A 257 -26.45 -9.31 33.62
CA GLU A 257 -25.20 -8.98 34.33
C GLU A 257 -23.91 -9.31 33.55
N ARG A 258 -23.82 -10.48 32.89
CA ARG A 258 -22.63 -10.88 32.13
C ARG A 258 -22.98 -11.27 30.71
N GLY A 259 -22.45 -10.53 29.74
CA GLY A 259 -22.76 -10.76 28.33
C GLY A 259 -24.21 -10.41 28.03
N GLY A 260 -24.51 -9.12 27.88
CA GLY A 260 -25.89 -8.64 27.70
C GLY A 260 -26.62 -9.33 26.55
N ALA A 261 -25.91 -9.71 25.47
CA ALA A 261 -26.39 -10.69 24.49
C ALA A 261 -25.79 -12.09 24.70
N LEU A 262 -24.46 -12.20 24.77
CA LEU A 262 -23.72 -13.46 24.61
C LEU A 262 -22.82 -13.75 25.82
N ALA A 263 -22.91 -14.92 26.44
CA ALA A 263 -21.97 -15.31 27.49
C ALA A 263 -21.50 -16.76 27.37
N PHE A 264 -20.18 -16.96 27.38
CA PHE A 264 -19.58 -18.28 27.14
C PHE A 264 -18.49 -18.65 28.15
N ILE A 265 -18.46 -19.90 28.58
CA ILE A 265 -17.45 -20.46 29.49
C ILE A 265 -16.71 -21.60 28.77
N ASN A 266 -15.38 -21.61 28.79
CA ASN A 266 -14.51 -22.63 28.19
C ASN A 266 -14.81 -22.99 26.71
N SER A 267 -15.50 -22.10 25.99
CA SER A 267 -16.11 -22.42 24.70
C SER A 267 -15.24 -21.98 23.53
N ASN A 268 -15.50 -22.54 22.35
CA ASN A 268 -14.88 -22.10 21.11
C ASN A 268 -15.89 -21.27 20.31
N VAL A 269 -15.67 -19.96 20.27
CA VAL A 269 -16.57 -18.97 19.68
C VAL A 269 -15.94 -18.38 18.41
N ALA A 270 -16.73 -18.34 17.34
CA ALA A 270 -16.39 -17.68 16.08
C ALA A 270 -17.51 -16.72 15.69
N LEU A 271 -17.19 -15.42 15.57
CA LEU A 271 -18.07 -14.35 15.12
C LEU A 271 -17.57 -13.80 13.79
N SER A 272 -18.45 -13.74 12.79
CA SER A 272 -18.07 -13.45 11.41
C SER A 272 -19.26 -13.02 10.55
N GLY A 273 -19.00 -12.65 9.28
CA GLY A 273 -20.04 -12.54 8.25
C GLY A 273 -21.01 -11.37 8.40
N GLY A 274 -20.64 -10.33 9.16
CA GLY A 274 -21.48 -9.15 9.38
C GLY A 274 -22.53 -9.36 10.48
N VAL A 275 -22.22 -10.16 11.50
CA VAL A 275 -23.03 -10.22 12.73
C VAL A 275 -22.99 -8.87 13.45
N VAL A 276 -24.16 -8.39 13.88
CA VAL A 276 -24.33 -7.12 14.60
C VAL A 276 -24.73 -7.39 16.05
N VAL A 277 -24.02 -6.80 17.00
CA VAL A 277 -24.30 -6.84 18.45
C VAL A 277 -24.53 -5.40 18.92
N GLN A 278 -25.79 -4.99 19.08
CA GLN A 278 -26.17 -3.58 19.24
C GLN A 278 -27.02 -3.25 20.48
N GLY A 279 -26.64 -2.23 21.26
CA GLY A 279 -27.50 -1.68 22.33
C GLY A 279 -27.81 -2.67 23.47
N ASN A 280 -27.04 -3.74 23.62
CA ASN A 280 -27.18 -4.70 24.71
C ASN A 280 -26.53 -4.15 25.99
N ASN A 281 -27.00 -4.57 27.16
CA ASN A 281 -26.53 -3.98 28.42
C ASN A 281 -26.51 -4.97 29.60
N ASN A 282 -25.89 -4.55 30.72
CA ASN A 282 -25.85 -5.35 31.94
C ASN A 282 -26.91 -5.00 33.01
N GLY A 283 -27.90 -4.18 32.67
CA GLY A 283 -28.94 -3.71 33.60
C GLY A 283 -28.37 -2.93 34.79
N ASP A 284 -29.02 -3.04 35.95
CA ASP A 284 -28.60 -2.37 37.20
C ASP A 284 -27.42 -3.06 37.93
N TYR A 285 -26.74 -4.03 37.29
CA TYR A 285 -25.72 -4.86 37.92
C TYR A 285 -24.31 -4.49 37.42
N LYS A 286 -23.33 -4.42 38.34
CA LYS A 286 -21.90 -4.20 38.04
C LYS A 286 -21.30 -5.38 37.28
N GLY A 287 -21.64 -5.42 36.00
CA GLY A 287 -21.50 -6.55 35.12
C GLY A 287 -20.17 -6.65 34.40
N ALA A 288 -20.18 -7.43 33.33
CA ALA A 288 -19.04 -7.58 32.43
C ALA A 288 -19.52 -7.93 31.02
N GLY A 289 -19.08 -7.19 30.00
CA GLY A 289 -19.49 -7.43 28.62
C GLY A 289 -20.93 -6.96 28.37
N GLY A 290 -21.12 -5.72 27.94
CA GLY A 290 -22.43 -5.21 27.56
C GLY A 290 -23.00 -5.98 26.36
N GLY A 291 -22.16 -6.30 25.37
CA GLY A 291 -22.47 -7.22 24.28
C GLY A 291 -22.15 -8.69 24.61
N LEU A 292 -20.85 -8.98 24.80
CA LEU A 292 -20.31 -10.33 24.98
C LEU A 292 -19.43 -10.46 26.23
N PHE A 293 -19.62 -11.56 26.98
CA PHE A 293 -18.73 -12.02 28.03
C PHE A 293 -18.14 -13.39 27.68
N GLN A 294 -16.84 -13.62 27.92
CA GLN A 294 -16.25 -14.95 27.82
C GLN A 294 -15.25 -15.24 28.94
N SER A 295 -15.20 -16.48 29.43
CA SER A 295 -14.21 -16.95 30.39
C SER A 295 -13.65 -18.30 29.97
N GLY A 296 -12.40 -18.32 29.48
CA GLY A 296 -11.73 -19.50 28.94
C GLY A 296 -12.12 -19.83 27.50
N GLY A 297 -11.35 -20.72 26.87
CA GLY A 297 -11.55 -21.16 25.49
C GLY A 297 -11.03 -20.17 24.45
N THR A 298 -11.66 -20.12 23.28
CA THR A 298 -11.25 -19.25 22.16
C THR A 298 -12.38 -18.32 21.70
N LEU A 299 -12.02 -17.11 21.27
CA LEU A 299 -12.91 -16.11 20.69
C LEU A 299 -12.26 -15.55 19.41
N ASN A 300 -12.81 -15.92 18.26
CA ASN A 300 -12.32 -15.53 16.94
C ASN A 300 -13.31 -14.54 16.33
N ILE A 301 -12.84 -13.36 15.88
CA ILE A 301 -13.70 -12.30 15.32
C ILE A 301 -13.17 -11.88 13.94
N SER A 302 -14.02 -12.04 12.91
CA SER A 302 -13.69 -11.81 11.50
C SER A 302 -14.88 -11.24 10.71
N GLY A 303 -15.14 -9.95 10.90
CA GLY A 303 -16.27 -9.21 10.35
C GLY A 303 -17.48 -9.25 11.26
N ALA A 304 -17.40 -8.54 12.40
CA ALA A 304 -18.50 -8.33 13.34
C ALA A 304 -18.54 -6.88 13.82
N THR A 305 -19.74 -6.34 14.03
CA THR A 305 -19.95 -4.97 14.53
C THR A 305 -20.54 -5.01 15.93
N PHE A 306 -19.87 -4.39 16.89
CA PHE A 306 -20.34 -4.17 18.26
C PHE A 306 -20.56 -2.67 18.48
N THR A 307 -21.81 -2.24 18.67
CA THR A 307 -22.11 -0.81 18.82
C THR A 307 -23.16 -0.49 19.88
N GLU A 308 -23.05 0.68 20.51
CA GLU A 308 -23.97 1.18 21.54
C GLU A 308 -24.16 0.25 22.77
N ASN A 309 -23.30 -0.76 22.98
CA ASN A 309 -23.44 -1.68 24.11
C ASN A 309 -22.91 -1.05 25.41
N VAL A 310 -23.58 -1.34 26.54
CA VAL A 310 -23.33 -0.65 27.82
C VAL A 310 -23.10 -1.63 28.97
N SER A 311 -21.88 -1.62 29.51
CA SER A 311 -21.53 -2.29 30.77
C SER A 311 -21.49 -1.28 31.91
N ILE A 312 -22.18 -1.56 33.03
CA ILE A 312 -21.95 -0.81 34.28
C ILE A 312 -20.89 -1.46 35.19
N GLY A 313 -20.12 -2.39 34.62
CA GLY A 313 -18.78 -2.77 35.05
C GLY A 313 -17.80 -2.62 33.88
N SER A 314 -16.97 -3.64 33.62
CA SER A 314 -15.94 -3.60 32.57
C SER A 314 -16.44 -4.11 31.21
N GLY A 315 -15.75 -3.74 30.12
CA GLY A 315 -15.98 -4.25 28.77
C GLY A 315 -17.33 -3.83 28.20
N GLY A 316 -17.44 -2.63 27.63
CA GLY A 316 -18.71 -2.10 27.11
C GLY A 316 -19.28 -2.95 25.96
N ALA A 317 -18.46 -3.28 24.97
CA ALA A 317 -18.79 -4.30 23.98
C ALA A 317 -18.43 -5.70 24.48
N ILE A 318 -17.16 -5.92 24.82
CA ILE A 318 -16.56 -7.24 25.04
C ILE A 318 -15.82 -7.27 26.39
N CYS A 319 -16.07 -8.29 27.21
CA CYS A 319 -15.22 -8.62 28.34
C CYS A 319 -14.76 -10.09 28.27
N THR A 320 -13.48 -10.33 28.43
CA THR A 320 -12.89 -11.68 28.51
C THR A 320 -12.10 -11.87 29.81
N ALA A 321 -12.08 -13.10 30.32
CA ALA A 321 -11.44 -13.44 31.58
C ALA A 321 -10.74 -14.82 31.56
N GLY A 322 -9.79 -15.02 32.47
CA GLY A 322 -8.99 -16.25 32.54
C GLY A 322 -8.14 -16.44 31.28
N ASP A 323 -7.75 -17.68 31.00
CA ASP A 323 -6.86 -18.00 29.87
C ASP A 323 -7.58 -18.00 28.49
N THR A 324 -8.47 -17.02 28.26
CA THR A 324 -9.16 -16.85 26.97
C THR A 324 -8.17 -16.42 25.89
N LYS A 325 -8.16 -17.13 24.76
CA LYS A 325 -7.47 -16.69 23.55
C LYS A 325 -8.42 -15.93 22.64
N VAL A 326 -8.12 -14.66 22.39
CA VAL A 326 -8.89 -13.76 21.53
C VAL A 326 -8.07 -13.44 20.28
N ASP A 327 -8.66 -13.64 19.11
CA ASP A 327 -8.08 -13.31 17.82
C ASP A 327 -9.05 -12.45 17.01
N ILE A 328 -8.65 -11.22 16.68
CA ILE A 328 -9.48 -10.25 15.94
C ILE A 328 -8.78 -9.89 14.62
N ALA A 329 -9.36 -10.36 13.52
CA ALA A 329 -8.90 -10.12 12.14
C ALA A 329 -9.90 -9.27 11.33
N GLY A 330 -10.92 -8.73 11.99
CA GLY A 330 -11.85 -7.73 11.47
C GLY A 330 -12.97 -7.49 12.47
N ALA A 331 -13.07 -6.28 13.03
CA ALA A 331 -14.18 -5.89 13.90
C ALA A 331 -14.40 -4.38 13.87
N GLU A 332 -15.64 -3.95 14.00
CA GLU A 332 -16.02 -2.56 14.27
C GLU A 332 -16.55 -2.51 15.70
N ILE A 333 -15.87 -1.80 16.60
CA ILE A 333 -16.23 -1.68 18.01
C ILE A 333 -16.44 -0.19 18.27
N THR A 334 -17.68 0.28 18.16
CA THR A 334 -17.99 1.71 17.99
C THR A 334 -19.04 2.22 18.99
N SER A 335 -18.76 3.34 19.67
CA SER A 335 -19.67 4.03 20.59
C SER A 335 -20.20 3.16 21.75
N ASN A 336 -19.40 2.19 22.24
CA ASN A 336 -19.74 1.36 23.40
C ASN A 336 -19.26 2.03 24.72
N SER A 337 -19.86 1.67 25.85
CA SER A 337 -19.57 2.33 27.14
C SER A 337 -19.39 1.37 28.32
N ALA A 338 -18.44 1.69 29.22
CA ALA A 338 -18.13 0.92 30.42
C ALA A 338 -18.00 1.82 31.68
N SER A 339 -18.59 1.41 32.81
CA SER A 339 -18.40 2.10 34.10
C SER A 339 -17.17 1.63 34.88
N SER A 340 -16.50 0.59 34.39
CA SER A 340 -15.12 0.23 34.69
C SER A 340 -14.39 -0.01 33.36
N ASP A 341 -13.31 -0.77 33.38
CA ASP A 341 -12.22 -0.67 32.42
C ASP A 341 -12.57 -1.33 31.06
N GLY A 342 -11.99 -0.82 29.97
CA GLY A 342 -12.32 -1.25 28.60
C GLY A 342 -13.69 -0.76 28.11
N GLY A 343 -13.78 0.47 27.61
CA GLY A 343 -15.02 1.02 27.02
C GLY A 343 -15.50 0.21 25.82
N GLY A 344 -14.58 -0.21 24.94
CA GLY A 344 -14.81 -1.22 23.93
C GLY A 344 -14.60 -2.64 24.47
N LEU A 345 -13.32 -3.00 24.68
CA LEU A 345 -12.88 -4.35 25.06
C LEU A 345 -12.09 -4.34 26.38
N TYR A 346 -12.40 -5.29 27.27
CA TYR A 346 -11.59 -5.59 28.46
C TYR A 346 -11.10 -7.06 28.43
N GLN A 347 -9.79 -7.26 28.56
CA GLN A 347 -9.14 -8.57 28.62
C GLN A 347 -8.48 -8.76 29.99
N VAL A 348 -8.77 -9.87 30.66
CA VAL A 348 -8.08 -10.27 31.90
C VAL A 348 -7.46 -11.65 31.74
N GLY A 349 -6.12 -11.72 31.74
CA GLY A 349 -5.35 -12.93 31.49
C GLY A 349 -5.31 -13.35 30.01
N GLY A 350 -4.85 -14.57 29.74
CA GLY A 350 -4.91 -15.17 28.41
C GLY A 350 -4.09 -14.43 27.33
N THR A 351 -4.62 -14.43 26.09
CA THR A 351 -3.95 -13.82 24.93
C THR A 351 -4.92 -13.01 24.09
N LEU A 352 -4.48 -11.85 23.58
CA LEU A 352 -5.25 -10.95 22.71
C LEU A 352 -4.41 -10.59 21.48
N ASN A 353 -4.80 -11.10 20.31
CA ASN A 353 -4.14 -10.83 19.04
C ASN A 353 -5.08 -10.01 18.15
N ILE A 354 -4.63 -8.86 17.65
CA ILE A 354 -5.43 -7.96 16.79
C ILE A 354 -4.65 -7.66 15.51
N SER A 355 -5.08 -8.22 14.38
CA SER A 355 -4.50 -7.97 13.04
C SER A 355 -5.40 -7.11 12.15
N GLY A 356 -6.64 -6.85 12.56
CA GLY A 356 -7.51 -5.84 11.94
C GLY A 356 -8.71 -5.55 12.82
N ALA A 357 -8.85 -4.32 13.32
CA ALA A 357 -10.04 -3.85 14.05
C ALA A 357 -10.12 -2.33 14.07
N THR A 358 -11.33 -1.78 14.14
CA THR A 358 -11.58 -0.36 14.38
C THR A 358 -12.28 -0.19 15.73
N PHE A 359 -11.73 0.66 16.59
CA PHE A 359 -12.29 1.06 17.87
C PHE A 359 -12.53 2.57 17.85
N THR A 360 -13.80 3.00 17.84
CA THR A 360 -14.15 4.42 17.68
C THR A 360 -15.17 4.89 18.71
N GLU A 361 -14.98 6.09 19.26
CA GLU A 361 -15.93 6.73 20.21
C GLU A 361 -16.29 5.91 21.47
N ASN A 362 -15.53 4.88 21.83
CA ASN A 362 -15.81 4.09 23.02
C ASN A 362 -15.41 4.86 24.29
N VAL A 363 -16.20 4.73 25.36
CA VAL A 363 -16.07 5.55 26.58
C VAL A 363 -15.99 4.70 27.83
N THR A 364 -15.02 4.98 28.71
CA THR A 364 -14.95 4.41 30.06
C THR A 364 -14.86 5.48 31.15
N THR A 365 -15.49 5.24 32.31
CA THR A 365 -15.20 6.01 33.53
C THR A 365 -13.95 5.53 34.29
N ALA A 366 -13.16 4.65 33.68
CA ALA A 366 -11.99 4.02 34.26
C ALA A 366 -10.79 4.01 33.27
N PHE A 367 -10.08 2.90 33.12
CA PHE A 367 -8.92 2.78 32.22
C PHE A 367 -9.27 2.14 30.86
N GLY A 368 -8.63 2.59 29.78
CA GLY A 368 -8.78 1.99 28.44
C GLY A 368 -10.11 2.33 27.75
N GLY A 369 -10.20 3.46 27.05
CA GLY A 369 -11.43 3.85 26.34
C GLY A 369 -11.81 2.87 25.23
N ALA A 370 -10.85 2.50 24.37
CA ALA A 370 -11.04 1.39 23.44
C ALA A 370 -10.74 0.04 24.09
N ILE A 371 -9.55 -0.13 24.67
CA ILE A 371 -9.02 -1.41 25.13
C ILE A 371 -8.40 -1.25 26.53
N SER A 372 -8.72 -2.13 27.46
CA SER A 372 -7.87 -2.38 28.64
C SER A 372 -7.49 -3.87 28.71
N ALA A 373 -6.23 -4.17 29.02
CA ALA A 373 -5.73 -5.54 29.07
C ALA A 373 -4.79 -5.76 30.28
N ASP A 374 -5.23 -6.62 31.20
CA ASP A 374 -4.62 -6.85 32.51
C ASP A 374 -4.08 -8.28 32.63
N ASP A 375 -2.83 -8.44 33.08
CA ASP A 375 -2.11 -9.72 33.20
C ASP A 375 -2.11 -10.59 31.91
N ALA A 376 -2.27 -9.97 30.74
CA ALA A 376 -2.44 -10.64 29.44
C ALA A 376 -1.17 -10.62 28.56
N LYS A 377 -1.08 -11.50 27.56
CA LYS A 377 -0.16 -11.31 26.42
C LYS A 377 -0.93 -10.66 25.26
N VAL A 378 -0.42 -9.56 24.72
CA VAL A 378 -1.09 -8.79 23.65
C VAL A 378 -0.19 -8.64 22.43
N GLU A 379 -0.73 -8.87 21.23
CA GLU A 379 -0.04 -8.58 19.96
C GLU A 379 -0.98 -7.78 19.04
N ILE A 380 -0.56 -6.58 18.63
CA ILE A 380 -1.36 -5.71 17.73
C ILE A 380 -0.56 -5.46 16.45
N SER A 381 -1.04 -6.01 15.34
CA SER A 381 -0.46 -5.89 13.99
C SER A 381 -1.36 -5.17 12.99
N GLY A 382 -2.56 -4.76 13.40
CA GLY A 382 -3.41 -3.82 12.67
C GLY A 382 -4.62 -3.42 13.50
N ALA A 383 -4.71 -2.16 13.93
CA ALA A 383 -5.88 -1.62 14.61
C ALA A 383 -5.99 -0.09 14.42
N ASP A 384 -7.20 0.43 14.22
CA ASP A 384 -7.49 1.86 14.22
C ASP A 384 -8.29 2.24 15.47
N ILE A 385 -7.69 3.01 16.36
CA ILE A 385 -8.16 3.33 17.71
C ILE A 385 -8.29 4.85 17.79
N THR A 386 -9.48 5.37 17.48
CA THR A 386 -9.69 6.81 17.24
C THR A 386 -10.84 7.39 18.08
N SER A 387 -10.63 8.58 18.66
CA SER A 387 -11.65 9.34 19.40
C SER A 387 -12.24 8.64 20.64
N ASN A 388 -11.56 7.65 21.21
CA ASN A 388 -12.02 6.96 22.42
C ASN A 388 -11.68 7.77 23.69
N THR A 389 -12.44 7.61 24.76
CA THR A 389 -12.31 8.42 25.99
C THR A 389 -12.22 7.58 27.26
N ALA A 390 -11.25 7.89 28.13
CA ALA A 390 -11.10 7.28 29.46
C ALA A 390 -11.04 8.33 30.58
N ALA A 391 -11.98 8.28 31.53
CA ALA A 391 -12.02 9.24 32.63
C ALA A 391 -10.87 9.06 33.65
N LYS A 392 -10.13 7.95 33.62
CA LYS A 392 -8.82 7.83 34.26
C LYS A 392 -7.69 8.04 33.26
N SER A 393 -7.28 6.98 32.56
CA SER A 393 -6.02 6.97 31.80
C SER A 393 -6.03 5.90 30.71
N GLY A 394 -5.25 6.10 29.65
CA GLY A 394 -5.33 5.25 28.46
C GLY A 394 -6.61 5.52 27.68
N GLY A 395 -6.74 6.71 27.09
CA GLY A 395 -7.93 7.08 26.32
C GLY A 395 -8.19 6.12 25.16
N GLY A 396 -7.14 5.69 24.46
CA GLY A 396 -7.15 4.53 23.59
C GLY A 396 -6.98 3.23 24.38
N ILE A 397 -5.74 2.94 24.80
CA ILE A 397 -5.33 1.65 25.37
C ILE A 397 -4.83 1.79 26.82
N SER A 398 -5.18 0.84 27.69
CA SER A 398 -4.55 0.62 28.98
C SER A 398 -3.95 -0.79 29.08
N PHE A 399 -2.72 -0.89 29.60
CA PHE A 399 -2.06 -2.16 29.92
C PHE A 399 -1.79 -2.24 31.43
N GLY A 400 -2.55 -3.09 32.14
CA GLY A 400 -2.47 -3.26 33.59
C GLY A 400 -1.74 -4.54 34.02
N GLY A 401 -1.42 -4.63 35.31
CA GLY A 401 -0.79 -5.83 35.89
C GLY A 401 0.54 -6.16 35.21
N LYS A 402 0.80 -7.45 34.96
CA LYS A 402 2.02 -7.97 34.34
C LYS A 402 1.92 -8.10 32.81
N THR A 403 1.00 -7.38 32.17
CA THR A 403 0.73 -7.49 30.73
C THR A 403 2.01 -7.34 29.90
N VAL A 404 2.18 -8.19 28.90
CA VAL A 404 3.28 -8.14 27.93
C VAL A 404 2.68 -7.89 26.54
N ALA A 405 2.93 -6.69 26.00
CA ALA A 405 2.35 -6.23 24.75
C ALA A 405 3.42 -5.95 23.68
N SER A 406 3.17 -6.41 22.45
CA SER A 406 3.92 -6.05 21.25
C SER A 406 3.00 -5.36 20.24
N ILE A 407 3.30 -4.12 19.89
CA ILE A 407 2.57 -3.36 18.85
C ILE A 407 3.49 -3.26 17.63
N TYR A 408 3.02 -3.76 16.48
CA TYR A 408 3.72 -3.73 15.19
C TYR A 408 3.09 -2.71 14.20
N ALA A 409 1.77 -2.50 14.30
CA ALA A 409 1.06 -1.41 13.63
C ALA A 409 -0.30 -1.18 14.33
N ALA A 410 -0.58 0.06 14.71
CA ALA A 410 -1.88 0.48 15.24
C ALA A 410 -2.01 2.01 15.27
N THR A 411 -3.02 2.57 14.60
CA THR A 411 -3.38 3.99 14.71
C THR A 411 -3.99 4.26 16.08
N LEU A 412 -3.36 5.08 16.91
CA LEU A 412 -3.99 5.66 18.09
C LEU A 412 -4.12 7.17 17.88
N SER A 413 -5.30 7.65 17.47
CA SER A 413 -5.51 9.08 17.19
C SER A 413 -6.65 9.73 17.97
N ASP A 414 -6.51 11.02 18.30
CA ASP A 414 -7.59 11.86 18.83
C ASP A 414 -8.23 11.36 20.16
N ASN A 415 -7.62 10.37 20.81
CA ASN A 415 -8.14 9.76 22.02
C ASN A 415 -7.91 10.66 23.24
N THR A 416 -8.81 10.58 24.22
CA THR A 416 -8.87 11.48 25.38
C THR A 416 -8.68 10.72 26.68
N ALA A 417 -7.76 11.19 27.53
CA ALA A 417 -7.76 10.87 28.96
C ALA A 417 -8.22 12.09 29.78
N GLU A 418 -9.00 11.87 30.85
CA GLU A 418 -9.48 12.98 31.72
C GLU A 418 -8.91 12.92 33.15
N GLY A 419 -8.19 11.87 33.50
CA GLY A 419 -7.70 11.61 34.85
C GLY A 419 -6.18 11.68 35.01
N PHE A 420 -5.76 11.64 36.28
CA PHE A 420 -4.45 12.07 36.76
C PHE A 420 -3.23 11.50 36.01
N TRP A 421 -3.18 10.20 35.72
CA TRP A 421 -2.03 9.58 35.06
C TRP A 421 -1.99 9.81 33.54
N GLY A 422 -3.03 10.40 32.95
CA GLY A 422 -3.04 10.80 31.54
C GLY A 422 -2.94 9.64 30.55
N GLY A 423 -2.03 9.71 29.57
CA GLY A 423 -1.98 8.75 28.47
C GLY A 423 -3.23 8.83 27.61
N GLY A 424 -3.40 9.95 26.88
CA GLY A 424 -4.53 10.14 25.97
C GLY A 424 -4.61 8.99 24.95
N ALA A 425 -3.47 8.59 24.38
CA ALA A 425 -3.40 7.40 23.53
C ALA A 425 -3.26 6.13 24.38
N MET A 426 -2.23 6.05 25.25
CA MET A 426 -1.87 4.82 25.95
C MET A 426 -1.41 5.06 27.40
N TYR A 427 -1.88 4.21 28.32
CA TYR A 427 -1.35 4.05 29.68
C TYR A 427 -0.69 2.68 29.85
N ASN A 428 0.55 2.64 30.36
CA ASN A 428 1.29 1.41 30.66
C ASN A 428 1.59 1.33 32.17
N ASP A 429 1.00 0.36 32.89
CA ASP A 429 1.13 0.25 34.34
C ASP A 429 2.50 -0.27 34.81
N THR A 430 2.78 -0.03 36.08
CA THR A 430 4.02 -0.32 36.85
C THR A 430 4.70 -1.65 36.57
N HIS A 431 3.95 -2.72 36.28
CA HIS A 431 4.50 -4.08 36.05
C HIS A 431 4.39 -4.56 34.59
N ALA A 432 3.74 -3.77 33.74
CA ALA A 432 3.50 -4.09 32.34
C ALA A 432 4.71 -3.72 31.45
N LYS A 433 4.81 -4.43 30.32
CA LYS A 433 5.95 -4.40 29.41
C LYS A 433 5.44 -4.23 27.98
N VAL A 434 5.67 -3.06 27.41
CA VAL A 434 5.21 -2.71 26.05
C VAL A 434 6.42 -2.53 25.16
N THR A 435 6.47 -3.30 24.06
CA THR A 435 7.37 -3.02 22.93
C THR A 435 6.56 -2.49 21.77
N ILE A 436 6.99 -1.36 21.21
CA ILE A 436 6.38 -0.76 20.03
C ILE A 436 7.41 -0.77 18.90
N TYR A 437 7.09 -1.51 17.84
CA TYR A 437 7.81 -1.54 16.57
C TYR A 437 6.98 -0.75 15.57
N ASN A 438 7.59 0.21 14.88
CA ASN A 438 6.85 1.11 14.02
C ASN A 438 5.68 1.75 14.82
N GLY A 439 4.38 1.33 14.79
CA GLY A 439 3.16 1.64 15.64
C GLY A 439 2.08 2.69 15.19
N LEU A 440 1.88 3.88 15.84
CA LEU A 440 1.11 5.15 15.47
C LEU A 440 0.39 5.87 16.65
N ILE A 441 0.74 7.14 16.98
CA ILE A 441 0.16 7.93 18.11
C ILE A 441 0.03 9.46 17.79
N ARG A 442 -1.13 9.94 17.30
CA ARG A 442 -1.28 11.35 16.86
C ARG A 442 -2.47 12.11 17.47
N GLY A 443 -2.29 13.36 17.87
CA GLY A 443 -3.39 14.26 18.24
C GLY A 443 -4.15 13.89 19.53
N ASN A 444 -3.63 12.97 20.34
CA ASN A 444 -4.28 12.52 21.57
C ASN A 444 -4.14 13.58 22.68
N VAL A 445 -5.12 13.65 23.58
CA VAL A 445 -5.29 14.77 24.52
C VAL A 445 -5.46 14.27 25.95
N ILE A 446 -4.87 15.00 26.91
CA ILE A 446 -5.30 14.96 28.32
C ILE A 446 -6.12 16.21 28.62
N LYS A 447 -7.34 16.05 29.12
CA LYS A 447 -8.18 17.16 29.59
C LYS A 447 -7.76 17.61 31.02
N PRO A 448 -8.07 18.85 31.44
CA PRO A 448 -7.59 19.38 32.72
C PRO A 448 -8.23 18.68 33.94
N GLY A 449 -7.43 17.94 34.72
CA GLY A 449 -7.85 17.31 35.98
C GLY A 449 -7.60 18.20 37.20
N PHE A 450 -8.59 18.39 38.08
CA PHE A 450 -8.44 19.32 39.22
C PHE A 450 -7.47 18.80 40.30
N LEU A 451 -6.22 19.25 40.24
CA LEU A 451 -5.18 18.96 41.23
C LEU A 451 -5.17 19.99 42.37
N ILE A 452 -5.58 19.56 43.56
CA ILE A 452 -5.23 20.25 44.81
C ILE A 452 -3.74 19.96 45.08
N GLY A 453 -2.87 20.89 44.70
CA GLY A 453 -1.42 20.75 44.85
C GLY A 453 -1.01 20.44 46.29
N ILE A 454 -0.20 19.40 46.49
CA ILE A 454 0.25 18.95 47.81
C ILE A 454 1.12 20.04 48.43
N GLY A 455 0.64 20.63 49.53
CA GLY A 455 1.30 21.78 50.16
C GLY A 455 1.04 23.14 49.48
N GLY A 456 0.04 23.24 48.58
CA GLY A 456 -0.38 24.51 47.98
C GLY A 456 0.48 25.02 46.82
N LYS A 457 1.48 24.25 46.37
CA LYS A 457 2.28 24.56 45.19
C LYS A 457 1.54 24.22 43.89
N THR A 458 1.67 25.09 42.90
CA THR A 458 1.20 24.88 41.53
C THR A 458 2.11 23.89 40.81
N ILE A 459 1.54 22.94 40.07
CA ILE A 459 2.29 21.88 39.37
C ILE A 459 2.42 22.22 37.87
N SER A 460 3.56 21.90 37.27
CA SER A 460 3.80 21.98 35.82
C SER A 460 3.04 20.89 35.05
N ALA A 461 2.51 21.21 33.87
CA ALA A 461 2.09 20.20 32.90
C ALA A 461 3.33 19.57 32.25
N GLN A 462 3.29 18.28 31.86
CA GLN A 462 4.51 17.52 31.52
C GLN A 462 4.30 16.48 30.39
N GLY A 463 5.27 16.34 29.47
CA GLY A 463 5.45 15.13 28.65
C GLY A 463 4.47 14.93 27.49
N GLY A 464 4.22 15.95 26.66
CA GLY A 464 3.18 15.93 25.62
C GLY A 464 3.18 14.65 24.75
N GLY A 465 4.34 14.24 24.24
CA GLY A 465 4.53 12.97 23.55
C GLY A 465 4.55 11.76 24.50
N VAL A 466 5.59 11.63 25.33
CA VAL A 466 5.75 10.54 26.30
C VAL A 466 6.08 11.10 27.69
N TRP A 467 5.45 10.56 28.72
CA TRP A 467 5.77 10.82 30.12
C TRP A 467 6.07 9.54 30.91
N ASN A 468 7.20 9.51 31.62
CA ASN A 468 7.55 8.46 32.57
C ASN A 468 7.36 8.91 34.03
N CYS A 469 6.65 8.07 34.79
CA CYS A 469 6.65 8.05 36.25
C CYS A 469 8.02 7.60 36.78
N PRO A 470 8.39 7.88 38.06
CA PRO A 470 9.64 7.36 38.65
C PRO A 470 9.87 5.85 38.66
N THR A 471 8.84 5.03 38.39
CA THR A 471 9.00 3.58 38.16
C THR A 471 9.21 3.23 36.67
N GLY A 472 8.86 4.14 35.76
CA GLY A 472 8.84 3.95 34.32
C GLY A 472 10.23 3.92 33.71
N SER A 473 10.51 2.89 32.91
CA SER A 473 11.71 2.79 32.06
C SER A 473 11.33 2.99 30.59
N THR A 474 12.21 3.63 29.83
CA THR A 474 12.05 3.76 28.37
C THR A 474 13.38 3.65 27.66
N VAL A 475 13.47 2.68 26.75
CA VAL A 475 14.61 2.51 25.86
C VAL A 475 14.14 2.76 24.43
N MET A 476 14.85 3.62 23.71
CA MET A 476 14.57 3.92 22.30
C MET A 476 15.70 3.40 21.42
N HIS A 477 15.37 2.52 20.47
CA HIS A 477 16.30 2.02 19.46
C HIS A 477 16.01 2.62 18.07
N VAL A 478 16.93 2.44 17.14
CA VAL A 478 16.85 2.97 15.75
C VAL A 478 16.15 1.99 14.80
N THR A 479 16.50 0.71 14.85
CA THR A 479 15.90 -0.37 14.03
C THR A 479 14.45 -0.58 14.45
N ARG A 480 13.49 -0.39 13.53
CA ARG A 480 12.04 -0.35 13.80
C ARG A 480 11.65 0.58 14.97
N GLY A 481 12.43 1.64 15.17
CA GLY A 481 12.33 2.61 16.26
C GLY A 481 11.10 3.53 16.19
N VAL A 482 11.27 4.77 16.68
CA VAL A 482 10.16 5.72 16.88
C VAL A 482 10.45 7.12 16.35
N GLY A 483 9.47 7.73 15.69
CA GLY A 483 9.42 9.17 15.47
C GLY A 483 8.72 9.85 16.66
N ILE A 484 9.40 10.74 17.37
CA ILE A 484 8.81 11.60 18.41
C ILE A 484 9.22 13.03 18.10
N PHE A 485 8.26 13.88 17.73
CA PHE A 485 8.44 15.30 17.41
C PHE A 485 7.08 16.01 17.45
N ASP A 486 7.10 17.34 17.43
CA ASP A 486 5.93 18.22 17.29
C ASP A 486 4.73 17.90 18.22
N ASN A 487 5.00 17.37 19.42
CA ASN A 487 4.03 17.32 20.52
C ASN A 487 4.05 18.64 21.30
N SER A 488 3.09 18.87 22.20
CA SER A 488 3.04 20.14 22.94
C SER A 488 2.49 20.05 24.38
N VAL A 489 3.11 20.82 25.27
CA VAL A 489 2.68 21.08 26.63
C VAL A 489 2.51 22.61 26.81
N PRO A 490 1.28 23.14 26.78
CA PRO A 490 1.04 24.58 26.88
C PRO A 490 1.42 25.16 28.25
N ASN A 491 1.87 26.41 28.25
CA ASN A 491 2.18 27.16 29.48
C ASN A 491 0.90 27.49 30.27
N VAL A 492 0.54 26.61 31.21
CA VAL A 492 -0.65 26.72 32.07
C VAL A 492 -0.66 28.03 32.87
N HIS A 493 0.47 28.40 33.48
CA HIS A 493 0.56 29.58 34.35
C HIS A 493 1.72 30.50 33.95
N LYS A 494 1.39 31.52 33.16
CA LYS A 494 2.32 32.52 32.58
C LYS A 494 3.44 32.99 33.52
N ASP A 495 3.10 33.23 34.78
CA ASP A 495 3.98 33.89 35.75
C ASP A 495 4.45 32.97 36.90
N LYS A 496 4.17 31.67 36.85
CA LYS A 496 4.41 30.75 38.00
C LYS A 496 4.99 29.38 37.66
N ASN A 497 4.49 28.71 36.63
CA ASN A 497 5.03 27.43 36.15
C ASN A 497 4.56 27.21 34.70
N GLY A 498 5.53 27.02 33.81
CA GLY A 498 5.27 26.68 32.40
C GLY A 498 4.93 25.19 32.20
N GLY A 499 4.82 24.80 30.93
CA GLY A 499 4.91 23.41 30.52
C GLY A 499 6.35 22.88 30.67
N ALA A 500 6.52 21.57 30.54
CA ALA A 500 7.85 20.95 30.49
C ALA A 500 7.87 19.67 29.65
N GLY A 501 8.87 19.53 28.79
CA GLY A 501 9.10 18.34 27.97
C GLY A 501 7.98 18.09 26.97
N ASP A 502 7.91 18.91 25.93
CA ASP A 502 6.94 18.76 24.84
C ASP A 502 6.91 17.34 24.26
N ASP A 503 8.06 16.77 23.91
CA ASP A 503 8.14 15.46 23.27
C ASP A 503 8.40 14.32 24.26
N PHE A 504 9.21 14.57 25.29
CA PHE A 504 9.57 13.56 26.27
C PHE A 504 9.75 14.14 27.67
N ALA A 505 9.18 13.47 28.68
CA ALA A 505 9.42 13.74 30.09
C ALA A 505 9.68 12.44 30.86
N SER A 506 10.62 12.46 31.79
CA SER A 506 10.84 11.41 32.79
C SER A 506 11.17 12.02 34.13
N ILE A 507 10.39 11.64 35.15
CA ILE A 507 10.50 12.18 36.49
C ILE A 507 11.16 11.15 37.39
N LEU A 508 12.21 11.54 38.11
CA LEU A 508 12.88 10.70 39.09
C LEU A 508 12.26 10.86 40.48
N LYS A 509 12.42 9.84 41.32
CA LYS A 509 12.00 9.87 42.73
C LYS A 509 13.07 10.59 43.56
N TYR A 510 12.69 11.53 44.42
CA TYR A 510 13.62 12.23 45.32
C TYR A 510 13.32 11.98 46.80
N PHE A 511 14.38 11.94 47.61
CA PHE A 511 14.32 12.01 49.08
C PHE A 511 15.22 13.15 49.59
N GLY A 512 14.62 14.15 50.23
CA GLY A 512 15.28 15.45 50.42
C GLY A 512 15.57 16.10 49.07
N ASP A 513 16.82 16.50 48.84
CA ASP A 513 17.35 17.03 47.57
C ASP A 513 17.97 15.95 46.67
N ASN A 514 18.14 14.71 47.15
CA ASN A 514 18.86 13.65 46.43
C ASN A 514 17.90 12.73 45.66
N PRO A 515 18.25 12.28 44.43
CA PRO A 515 17.50 11.26 43.73
C PRO A 515 17.68 9.86 44.38
N GLU A 516 16.66 9.03 44.27
CA GLU A 516 16.69 7.60 44.60
C GLU A 516 17.20 6.75 43.42
N THR A 517 17.22 5.43 43.60
CA THR A 517 17.31 4.46 42.49
C THR A 517 16.23 4.74 41.46
N HIS A 518 16.64 4.97 40.22
CA HIS A 518 15.80 5.30 39.08
C HIS A 518 15.67 4.12 38.11
N SER A 519 14.54 4.06 37.41
CA SER A 519 14.41 3.22 36.22
C SER A 519 15.18 3.84 35.07
N SER A 520 15.94 3.01 34.32
CA SER A 520 16.80 3.53 33.25
C SER A 520 15.98 4.12 32.10
N VAL A 521 16.43 5.27 31.61
CA VAL A 521 15.85 5.96 30.46
C VAL A 521 16.96 6.41 29.53
N VAL A 522 16.88 5.97 28.28
CA VAL A 522 17.90 6.24 27.25
C VAL A 522 17.22 6.76 25.99
N VAL A 523 17.53 8.01 25.64
CA VAL A 523 17.07 8.64 24.39
C VAL A 523 18.16 8.52 23.33
N THR A 524 17.80 7.94 22.17
CA THR A 524 18.71 7.78 21.01
C THR A 524 18.87 9.09 20.22
N GLU A 525 20.06 9.26 19.64
CA GLU A 525 20.48 10.36 18.76
C GLU A 525 19.86 10.31 17.36
N ARG A 526 19.27 9.18 16.97
CA ARG A 526 18.61 8.97 15.67
C ARG A 526 17.15 8.60 15.83
N MET A 527 16.31 9.07 14.92
CA MET A 527 14.90 8.64 14.84
C MET A 527 14.76 7.32 14.07
N LEU A 528 13.54 6.80 13.99
CA LEU A 528 13.19 5.79 12.99
C LEU A 528 13.70 6.23 11.60
N GLY A 529 14.28 5.29 10.85
CA GLY A 529 14.91 5.57 9.56
C GLY A 529 16.36 6.02 9.63
N GLY A 530 16.91 6.24 10.84
CA GLY A 530 18.33 6.52 11.04
C GLY A 530 18.72 7.99 10.92
N SER A 531 17.81 8.91 10.57
CA SER A 531 18.11 10.34 10.54
C SER A 531 18.47 10.86 11.94
N PRO A 532 19.55 11.66 12.10
CA PRO A 532 19.88 12.30 13.38
C PRO A 532 18.77 13.24 13.87
N ARG A 533 18.71 13.42 15.19
CA ARG A 533 17.91 14.44 15.87
C ARG A 533 18.71 15.07 17.01
N GLN A 534 18.41 16.32 17.33
CA GLN A 534 18.92 16.96 18.54
C GLN A 534 17.86 16.94 19.64
N TRP A 535 18.32 16.74 20.88
CA TRP A 535 17.50 16.85 22.08
C TRP A 535 17.89 18.13 22.81
N PHE A 536 16.90 18.90 23.24
CA PHE A 536 17.11 20.12 24.01
C PHE A 536 16.28 20.10 25.30
N GLN A 537 16.81 20.72 26.34
CA GLN A 537 16.06 20.99 27.57
C GLN A 537 14.85 21.87 27.25
N ASP A 538 13.70 21.50 27.79
CA ASP A 538 12.44 22.21 27.56
C ASP A 538 11.66 22.39 28.88
N GLY A 539 11.93 23.50 29.57
CA GLY A 539 11.24 23.86 30.80
C GLY A 539 11.76 23.11 32.03
N SER A 540 10.88 22.89 33.01
CA SER A 540 11.21 22.23 34.28
C SER A 540 9.99 21.59 34.93
N ALA A 541 10.16 20.37 35.44
CA ALA A 541 9.12 19.58 36.12
C ALA A 541 8.80 20.08 37.55
N SER A 542 8.52 21.37 37.70
CA SER A 542 8.22 22.01 38.98
C SER A 542 6.95 21.47 39.66
N GLY A 543 7.00 21.39 40.99
CA GLY A 543 5.83 21.17 41.86
C GLY A 543 5.54 19.71 42.27
N VAL A 544 6.26 18.72 41.72
CA VAL A 544 5.99 17.29 41.97
C VAL A 544 6.31 16.83 43.40
N HIS A 545 7.25 17.50 44.08
CA HIS A 545 7.65 17.18 45.45
C HIS A 545 7.66 18.43 46.35
N THR A 546 7.28 18.24 47.62
CA THR A 546 7.26 19.30 48.66
C THR A 546 8.61 19.99 48.85
N ASN A 547 9.70 19.23 48.62
CA ASN A 547 11.06 19.58 49.00
C ASN A 547 11.72 20.59 48.05
N TRP A 548 11.31 20.61 46.77
CA TRP A 548 11.90 21.51 45.77
C TRP A 548 11.57 22.96 46.10
N SER A 549 12.60 23.79 46.26
CA SER A 549 12.47 25.22 46.48
C SER A 549 12.10 25.96 45.18
N ASP A 550 11.31 27.02 45.32
CA ASP A 550 10.89 27.85 44.19
C ASP A 550 12.11 28.69 43.73
N GLY A 551 12.68 28.36 42.56
CA GLY A 551 13.87 29.06 42.05
C GLY A 551 14.72 28.34 40.98
N LYS A 552 14.53 27.05 40.73
CA LYS A 552 15.26 26.28 39.69
C LYS A 552 14.54 26.19 38.33
N ALA A 553 13.78 27.21 37.93
CA ALA A 553 13.07 27.19 36.65
C ALA A 553 14.03 27.41 35.47
N VAL A 554 14.23 26.38 34.66
CA VAL A 554 14.99 26.44 33.39
C VAL A 554 14.06 26.89 32.26
N PRO A 555 14.53 27.67 31.26
CA PRO A 555 13.71 28.08 30.12
C PRO A 555 13.12 26.91 29.33
N ARG A 556 11.97 27.20 28.68
CA ARG A 556 11.40 26.39 27.58
C ARG A 556 12.31 26.46 26.35
N TYR A 557 12.23 25.44 25.49
CA TYR A 557 12.87 25.45 24.18
C TYR A 557 12.34 26.61 23.32
N SER A 558 13.22 27.22 22.52
CA SER A 558 12.86 28.25 21.53
C SER A 558 13.74 28.14 20.29
N ALA A 559 13.15 28.10 19.10
CA ALA A 559 13.87 27.98 17.84
C ALA A 559 14.88 29.14 17.60
N GLU A 560 14.62 30.32 18.16
CA GLU A 560 15.48 31.52 18.06
C GLU A 560 16.32 31.76 19.34
N GLY A 561 16.18 30.91 20.36
CA GLY A 561 16.77 31.12 21.68
C GLY A 561 18.05 30.33 21.96
N PRO A 562 18.81 30.71 23.01
CA PRO A 562 19.91 29.90 23.51
C PRO A 562 19.36 28.65 24.23
N ASN A 563 19.41 27.50 23.56
CA ASN A 563 18.91 26.22 24.09
C ASN A 563 20.05 25.37 24.69
N THR A 564 19.77 24.67 25.79
CA THR A 564 20.69 23.68 26.37
C THR A 564 20.53 22.35 25.63
N ALA A 565 21.54 21.94 24.87
CA ALA A 565 21.57 20.64 24.22
C ALA A 565 21.78 19.51 25.23
N ILE A 566 21.08 18.40 25.03
CA ILE A 566 21.15 17.18 25.85
C ILE A 566 21.94 16.12 25.09
N LYS A 567 22.77 15.36 25.81
CA LYS A 567 23.45 14.22 25.24
C LYS A 567 22.51 13.00 25.12
N PRO A 568 22.38 12.40 23.93
CA PRO A 568 21.75 11.09 23.77
C PRO A 568 22.66 9.94 24.24
N ASN A 569 22.09 8.74 24.36
CA ASN A 569 22.76 7.48 24.73
C ASN A 569 23.48 7.40 26.10
N GLU A 570 23.54 8.49 26.86
CA GLU A 570 23.94 8.48 28.28
C GLU A 570 22.71 8.28 29.17
N GLU A 571 22.86 7.54 30.28
CA GLU A 571 21.80 7.37 31.29
C GLU A 571 21.75 8.62 32.20
N VAL A 572 20.56 9.20 32.37
CA VAL A 572 20.40 10.51 33.01
C VAL A 572 19.95 10.38 34.47
N THR A 573 20.69 11.03 35.37
CA THR A 573 20.50 10.97 36.84
C THR A 573 19.67 12.13 37.41
N GLU A 574 18.98 12.89 36.56
CA GLU A 574 18.06 13.99 36.93
C GLU A 574 16.79 13.98 36.07
N ASN A 575 15.81 14.83 36.39
CA ASN A 575 14.54 14.89 35.65
C ASN A 575 14.74 15.31 34.18
N MET A 576 14.39 14.41 33.26
CA MET A 576 14.45 14.64 31.82
C MET A 576 13.16 15.35 31.39
N VAL A 577 13.25 16.54 30.79
CA VAL A 577 12.08 17.21 30.16
C VAL A 577 12.55 17.89 28.87
N PHE A 578 12.32 17.24 27.74
CA PHE A 578 13.02 17.54 26.48
C PHE A 578 12.09 17.82 25.29
N LYS A 579 12.59 18.66 24.38
CA LYS A 579 12.11 18.81 23.01
C LYS A 579 12.99 18.00 22.06
N SER A 580 12.37 17.26 21.15
CA SER A 580 13.01 16.62 20.00
C SER A 580 13.00 17.59 18.82
N VAL A 581 14.15 17.78 18.18
CA VAL A 581 14.33 18.69 17.03
C VAL A 581 15.01 17.92 15.88
N PRO A 582 14.22 17.26 15.02
CA PRO A 582 14.67 16.69 13.76
C PRO A 582 14.59 17.69 12.60
N THR A 583 15.20 17.38 11.45
CA THR A 583 14.97 18.10 10.18
C THR A 583 13.63 17.72 9.55
N GLU A 584 13.09 18.53 8.64
CA GLU A 584 11.84 18.20 7.93
C GLU A 584 11.96 16.94 7.06
N ASP A 585 13.14 16.67 6.50
CA ASP A 585 13.40 15.39 5.81
C ASP A 585 13.44 14.21 6.78
N ALA A 586 14.02 14.37 7.97
CA ALA A 586 13.97 13.35 9.02
C ALA A 586 12.54 13.10 9.53
N LYS A 587 11.69 14.14 9.60
CA LYS A 587 10.24 13.98 9.84
C LYS A 587 9.59 13.19 8.70
N ALA A 588 9.84 13.54 7.44
CA ALA A 588 9.25 12.88 6.27
C ALA A 588 9.71 11.41 6.10
N ILE A 589 10.96 11.09 6.45
CA ILE A 589 11.48 9.72 6.52
C ILE A 589 10.72 8.93 7.59
N ALA A 590 10.54 9.49 8.79
CA ALA A 590 9.66 8.90 9.80
C ALA A 590 8.19 8.89 9.35
N GLU A 591 7.72 9.82 8.51
CA GLU A 591 6.35 9.77 7.98
C GLU A 591 6.12 8.59 7.04
N THR A 592 7.13 8.19 6.26
CA THR A 592 7.05 7.10 5.28
C THR A 592 7.29 5.73 5.92
N LEU A 593 8.32 5.62 6.76
CA LEU A 593 8.68 4.37 7.43
C LEU A 593 7.79 4.03 8.61
N ALA A 594 7.32 5.05 9.34
CA ALA A 594 6.61 4.76 10.57
C ALA A 594 5.15 4.46 10.33
N THR A 595 4.74 3.41 11.02
CA THR A 595 3.46 3.48 11.70
C THR A 595 3.58 4.47 12.94
N VAL A 596 4.45 4.38 13.98
CA VAL A 596 4.63 5.47 15.02
C VAL A 596 5.31 6.73 14.50
N LYS A 597 4.46 7.73 14.28
CA LYS A 597 4.71 9.10 14.75
C LYS A 597 4.03 9.31 16.12
N ILE A 598 4.76 9.77 17.14
CA ILE A 598 4.21 10.41 18.35
C ILE A 598 4.26 11.90 18.07
N THR A 599 3.14 12.49 17.65
CA THR A 599 3.03 13.86 17.10
C THR A 599 1.72 14.54 17.47
N ASP A 600 1.69 15.86 17.55
CA ASP A 600 0.50 16.68 17.83
C ASP A 600 -0.24 16.35 19.15
N ASN A 601 0.33 15.53 20.05
CA ASN A 601 -0.32 15.16 21.30
C ASN A 601 -0.22 16.31 22.32
N VAL A 602 -1.32 16.60 23.04
CA VAL A 602 -1.44 17.82 23.87
C VAL A 602 -1.82 17.50 25.33
N ALA A 603 -0.90 17.76 26.26
CA ALA A 603 -1.12 17.57 27.70
C ALA A 603 -1.66 18.88 28.34
N THR A 604 -2.98 18.98 28.54
CA THR A 604 -3.60 20.27 28.93
C THR A 604 -3.71 20.50 30.44
N GLY A 605 -3.55 21.78 30.82
CA GLY A 605 -4.30 22.39 31.92
C GLY A 605 -3.82 22.11 33.34
N VAL A 606 -3.74 20.86 33.79
CA VAL A 606 -3.26 20.48 35.14
C VAL A 606 -3.04 18.96 35.20
N GLY A 607 -1.79 18.50 35.24
CA GLY A 607 -1.45 17.07 35.33
C GLY A 607 0.04 16.79 35.20
N ILE A 608 0.56 15.82 35.94
CA ILE A 608 1.94 15.31 35.80
C ILE A 608 1.99 14.18 34.77
N SER A 609 1.44 14.38 33.57
CA SER A 609 1.13 13.25 32.70
C SER A 609 1.05 13.59 31.21
N GLY A 610 1.51 12.63 30.39
CA GLY A 610 1.79 12.79 28.97
C GLY A 610 0.69 12.31 28.04
N ALA A 611 0.44 13.07 26.98
CA ALA A 611 -0.79 12.95 26.20
C ALA A 611 -0.78 11.87 25.12
N GLY A 612 0.39 11.58 24.52
CA GLY A 612 0.59 10.34 23.77
C GLY A 612 0.60 9.15 24.72
N ILE A 613 1.72 8.94 25.40
CA ILE A 613 1.94 7.82 26.32
C ILE A 613 2.19 8.30 27.75
N ALA A 614 1.51 7.69 28.72
CA ALA A 614 1.92 7.68 30.12
C ALA A 614 2.46 6.30 30.51
N ASN A 615 3.66 6.26 31.07
CA ASN A 615 4.41 5.02 31.31
C ASN A 615 4.91 4.91 32.75
N ASN A 616 4.36 3.93 33.47
CA ASN A 616 4.77 3.53 34.81
C ASN A 616 5.63 2.25 34.80
N GLY A 617 5.52 1.42 33.76
CA GLY A 617 6.22 0.14 33.62
C GLY A 617 7.45 0.19 32.70
N LYS A 618 7.66 -0.87 31.90
CA LYS A 618 8.70 -0.87 30.86
C LYS A 618 8.11 -0.55 29.49
N LEU A 619 8.65 0.49 28.86
CA LEU A 619 8.43 0.82 27.45
C LEU A 619 9.71 0.58 26.64
N THR A 620 9.59 0.08 25.42
CA THR A 620 10.72 -0.10 24.50
C THR A 620 10.27 0.18 23.07
N PHE A 621 11.05 0.96 22.33
CA PHE A 621 10.81 1.24 20.93
C PHE A 621 11.88 0.57 20.05
N GLY A 622 11.46 -0.21 19.06
CA GLY A 622 12.37 -0.90 18.15
C GLY A 622 13.16 -2.06 18.76
N ASP A 623 14.16 -2.53 18.01
CA ASP A 623 15.02 -3.66 18.35
C ASP A 623 16.37 -3.21 18.95
N PRO A 624 16.92 -3.92 19.97
CA PRO A 624 18.19 -3.59 20.63
C PRO A 624 19.45 -3.84 19.77
N ASP A 625 19.26 -4.07 18.47
CA ASP A 625 20.24 -4.58 17.51
C ASP A 625 20.51 -3.52 16.41
N PRO A 626 21.27 -2.44 16.70
CA PRO A 626 21.68 -1.48 15.69
C PRO A 626 22.74 -2.03 14.74
N TRP A 627 22.80 -1.43 13.56
CA TRP A 627 23.88 -1.58 12.59
C TRP A 627 24.92 -0.45 12.71
N LYS A 628 26.00 -0.59 11.95
CA LYS A 628 27.01 0.44 11.71
C LYS A 628 27.02 0.87 10.24
N LEU A 629 27.41 2.10 9.98
CA LEU A 629 27.87 2.56 8.65
C LEU A 629 29.38 2.73 8.69
N LYS A 630 30.09 2.18 7.71
CA LYS A 630 31.46 2.56 7.36
C LYS A 630 31.46 3.17 5.96
N LEU A 631 31.94 4.39 5.85
CA LEU A 631 32.14 5.08 4.59
C LEU A 631 33.64 5.30 4.38
N GLU A 632 34.16 4.87 3.22
CA GLU A 632 35.56 5.04 2.83
C GLU A 632 35.63 5.69 1.45
N LYS A 633 36.38 6.78 1.36
CA LYS A 633 36.71 7.47 0.11
C LYS A 633 38.12 7.11 -0.31
N LYS A 634 38.24 6.35 -1.41
CA LYS A 634 39.49 6.08 -2.10
C LYS A 634 39.80 7.18 -3.12
N TRP A 635 41.07 7.33 -3.41
CA TRP A 635 41.59 8.21 -4.46
C TRP A 635 42.52 7.37 -5.29
N GLU A 636 42.18 7.16 -6.56
CA GLU A 636 42.97 6.39 -7.49
C GLU A 636 43.67 7.32 -8.48
N ASN A 637 44.83 6.89 -8.95
CA ASN A 637 45.59 7.58 -9.99
C ASN A 637 45.92 9.08 -9.74
N ASP A 638 45.89 9.59 -8.51
CA ASP A 638 46.01 11.02 -8.21
C ASP A 638 47.40 11.47 -7.71
N ASP A 639 47.54 12.75 -7.34
CA ASP A 639 48.62 13.24 -6.47
C ASP A 639 48.00 13.70 -5.14
N PRO A 640 48.41 13.16 -3.97
CA PRO A 640 47.89 13.55 -2.66
C PRO A 640 48.06 15.02 -2.23
N LYS A 641 48.69 15.86 -3.06
CA LYS A 641 48.73 17.33 -2.93
C LYS A 641 47.51 18.03 -3.54
N ASP A 642 46.89 17.44 -4.56
CA ASP A 642 45.84 18.06 -5.36
C ASP A 642 44.43 17.73 -4.82
N ARG A 643 44.34 16.83 -3.84
CA ARG A 643 43.11 16.50 -3.11
C ARG A 643 42.56 17.74 -2.39
N PRO A 644 41.22 17.92 -2.33
CA PRO A 644 40.60 19.00 -1.56
C PRO A 644 40.88 18.84 -0.06
N GLU A 645 40.64 19.89 0.74
CA GLU A 645 40.66 19.80 2.21
C GLU A 645 39.61 18.80 2.73
N SER A 646 38.48 18.69 2.02
CA SER A 646 37.36 17.82 2.39
C SER A 646 36.37 17.60 1.26
N ILE A 647 35.61 16.52 1.35
CA ILE A 647 34.40 16.27 0.54
C ILE A 647 33.16 16.10 1.44
N SER A 648 31.99 16.18 0.82
CA SER A 648 30.68 15.94 1.43
C SER A 648 29.97 14.77 0.74
N VAL A 649 29.35 13.89 1.51
CA VAL A 649 28.56 12.75 1.02
C VAL A 649 27.21 12.76 1.72
N ASP A 650 26.13 13.00 0.97
CA ASP A 650 24.77 12.85 1.49
C ASP A 650 24.42 11.37 1.64
N VAL A 651 23.99 10.97 2.84
CA VAL A 651 23.27 9.72 3.08
C VAL A 651 21.79 9.99 2.80
N LYS A 652 21.19 9.28 1.85
CA LYS A 652 19.79 9.46 1.44
C LYS A 652 18.98 8.18 1.56
N LEU A 653 17.69 8.30 1.86
CA LEU A 653 16.74 7.19 1.85
C LEU A 653 15.60 7.55 0.90
N GLY A 654 15.58 6.91 -0.26
CA GLY A 654 14.82 7.43 -1.40
C GLY A 654 15.37 8.78 -1.85
N ASP A 655 14.51 9.80 -1.92
CA ASP A 655 14.87 11.17 -2.29
C ASP A 655 15.37 12.03 -1.12
N LYS A 656 15.13 11.61 0.13
CA LYS A 656 15.34 12.43 1.34
C LYS A 656 16.71 12.26 1.98
N VAL A 657 17.28 13.36 2.50
CA VAL A 657 18.60 13.36 3.15
C VAL A 657 18.47 13.02 4.64
N LEU A 658 19.22 12.01 5.09
CA LEU A 658 19.37 11.66 6.51
C LEU A 658 20.37 12.62 7.17
N GLU A 659 21.59 12.64 6.65
CA GLU A 659 22.71 13.47 7.10
C GLU A 659 23.75 13.59 5.96
N THR A 660 24.57 14.64 6.00
CA THR A 660 25.72 14.80 5.11
C THR A 660 27.00 14.50 5.89
N ILE A 661 27.73 13.44 5.50
CA ILE A 661 28.98 13.03 6.12
C ILE A 661 30.14 13.80 5.46
N LYS A 662 30.98 14.43 6.29
CA LYS A 662 32.19 15.13 5.84
C LYS A 662 33.42 14.24 5.98
N LEU A 663 34.14 14.00 4.87
CA LEU A 663 35.41 13.27 4.86
C LEU A 663 36.57 14.22 4.60
N THR A 664 37.70 14.00 5.27
CA THR A 664 38.87 14.91 5.24
C THR A 664 40.18 14.11 5.31
N LYS A 665 41.30 14.81 5.15
CA LYS A 665 42.64 14.21 5.32
C LYS A 665 42.89 13.74 6.76
N GLU A 666 42.33 14.42 7.76
CA GLU A 666 42.51 14.16 9.19
C GLU A 666 41.77 12.90 9.66
N ASN A 667 40.58 12.62 9.10
CA ASN A 667 39.88 11.35 9.34
C ASN A 667 40.34 10.22 8.38
N GLY A 668 41.42 10.44 7.64
CA GLY A 668 42.00 9.46 6.72
C GLY A 668 41.08 9.12 5.54
N TRP A 669 40.16 10.03 5.20
CA TRP A 669 39.09 9.83 4.21
C TRP A 669 38.07 8.74 4.59
N LYS A 670 37.82 8.54 5.90
CA LYS A 670 36.91 7.51 6.42
C LYS A 670 35.98 8.04 7.52
N ALA A 671 34.80 7.44 7.63
CA ALA A 671 33.89 7.60 8.76
C ALA A 671 33.33 6.23 9.19
N GLU A 672 33.32 5.94 10.49
CA GLU A 672 32.52 4.86 11.07
C GLU A 672 31.47 5.48 12.00
N LEU A 673 30.19 5.25 11.70
CA LEU A 673 29.04 5.71 12.49
C LEU A 673 28.31 4.51 13.09
N THR A 674 28.02 4.59 14.39
CA THR A 674 27.22 3.59 15.12
C THR A 674 25.73 3.97 15.11
N ASN A 675 24.90 3.05 15.60
CA ASN A 675 23.46 3.24 15.77
C ASN A 675 22.70 3.56 14.46
N TYR A 676 23.09 2.90 13.38
CA TYR A 676 22.35 2.90 12.12
C TYR A 676 21.20 1.88 12.16
N PRO A 677 20.10 2.10 11.42
CA PRO A 677 19.02 1.13 11.29
C PRO A 677 19.45 -0.09 10.49
N ASP A 678 18.83 -1.25 10.76
CA ASP A 678 18.91 -2.41 9.86
C ASP A 678 18.31 -2.04 8.48
N PRO A 679 19.07 -2.16 7.37
CA PRO A 679 18.56 -1.83 6.03
C PRO A 679 17.33 -2.62 5.61
N SER A 680 17.10 -3.82 6.15
CA SER A 680 15.89 -4.61 5.89
C SER A 680 14.66 -4.14 6.68
N SER A 681 14.84 -3.25 7.67
CA SER A 681 13.74 -2.58 8.38
C SER A 681 13.26 -1.28 7.71
N LEU A 682 13.97 -0.80 6.68
CA LEU A 682 13.65 0.42 5.95
C LEU A 682 12.56 0.17 4.89
N ILE A 683 11.34 -0.08 5.37
CA ILE A 683 10.16 -0.42 4.56
C ILE A 683 9.15 0.73 4.63
N ASP A 684 8.63 1.15 3.48
CA ASP A 684 7.49 2.09 3.41
C ASP A 684 6.25 1.42 4.04
N ALA A 685 5.70 2.04 5.09
CA ALA A 685 4.59 1.49 5.88
C ALA A 685 3.26 1.39 5.12
N LYS A 686 3.14 2.03 3.96
CA LYS A 686 1.94 2.12 3.13
C LYS A 686 2.03 1.24 1.88
N THR A 687 3.22 1.07 1.28
CA THR A 687 3.42 0.19 0.09
C THR A 687 3.97 -1.18 0.45
N GLY A 688 4.70 -1.32 1.56
CA GLY A 688 5.43 -2.54 1.92
C GLY A 688 6.75 -2.74 1.16
N GLU A 689 7.22 -1.74 0.41
CA GLU A 689 8.45 -1.81 -0.39
C GLU A 689 9.68 -1.35 0.41
N LYS A 690 10.86 -1.97 0.18
CA LYS A 690 12.12 -1.52 0.78
C LYS A 690 12.56 -0.22 0.12
N ILE A 691 12.76 0.83 0.93
CA ILE A 691 13.31 2.11 0.48
C ILE A 691 14.85 1.98 0.40
N PRO A 692 15.50 2.36 -0.72
CA PRO A 692 16.94 2.22 -0.87
C PRO A 692 17.70 3.29 -0.08
N LEU A 693 18.63 2.85 0.77
CA LEU A 693 19.65 3.72 1.35
C LEU A 693 20.76 3.94 0.31
N THR A 694 21.01 5.19 -0.05
CA THR A 694 21.96 5.59 -1.10
C THR A 694 22.92 6.66 -0.58
N PHE A 695 24.06 6.81 -1.27
CA PHE A 695 25.14 7.70 -0.87
C PHE A 695 25.55 8.52 -2.08
N VAL A 696 25.45 9.86 -1.96
CA VAL A 696 25.67 10.79 -3.07
C VAL A 696 26.78 11.75 -2.68
N GLU A 697 27.94 11.61 -3.31
CA GLU A 697 29.02 12.59 -3.18
C GLU A 697 28.59 13.93 -3.80
N HIS A 698 29.00 15.05 -3.20
CA HIS A 698 28.88 16.38 -3.80
C HIS A 698 30.04 16.60 -4.77
N ASP A 699 29.82 17.30 -5.88
CA ASP A 699 30.81 17.51 -6.95
C ASP A 699 32.18 17.95 -6.40
N VAL A 700 33.25 17.30 -6.87
CA VAL A 700 34.62 17.49 -6.39
C VAL A 700 35.48 18.11 -7.49
N ASP A 701 35.81 19.40 -7.34
CA ASP A 701 36.66 20.12 -8.29
C ASP A 701 37.95 19.34 -8.63
N GLY A 702 38.17 19.08 -9.91
CA GLY A 702 39.35 18.37 -10.42
C GLY A 702 39.31 16.84 -10.33
N TYR A 703 38.18 16.23 -9.95
CA TYR A 703 38.02 14.78 -9.82
C TYR A 703 36.70 14.28 -10.44
N MET A 704 36.72 13.08 -11.04
CA MET A 704 35.51 12.37 -11.47
C MET A 704 35.21 11.23 -10.50
N SER A 705 33.94 11.11 -10.08
CA SER A 705 33.48 10.07 -9.15
C SER A 705 32.91 8.87 -9.90
N HIS A 706 33.27 7.65 -9.47
CA HIS A 706 32.64 6.42 -9.97
C HIS A 706 31.34 6.08 -9.21
N GLY A 707 30.90 6.95 -8.30
CA GLY A 707 29.74 6.74 -7.44
C GLY A 707 30.05 5.87 -6.21
N ALA A 708 29.00 5.56 -5.45
CA ALA A 708 29.10 4.80 -4.20
C ALA A 708 28.73 3.32 -4.39
N VAL A 709 29.66 2.42 -4.07
CA VAL A 709 29.42 0.98 -3.99
C VAL A 709 29.02 0.63 -2.56
N VAL A 710 27.84 0.04 -2.38
CA VAL A 710 27.24 -0.27 -1.06
C VAL A 710 27.16 -1.77 -0.83
N THR A 711 27.64 -2.25 0.31
CA THR A 711 27.61 -3.66 0.73
C THR A 711 26.94 -3.82 2.09
N GLU A 712 25.87 -4.62 2.18
CA GLU A 712 25.17 -4.95 3.44
C GLU A 712 25.74 -6.24 4.06
N ASN A 713 26.63 -6.15 5.05
CA ASN A 713 27.15 -7.30 5.78
C ASN A 713 26.31 -7.60 7.03
N LYS A 714 25.52 -8.69 6.97
CA LYS A 714 24.59 -9.11 8.04
C LYS A 714 25.28 -9.72 9.26
N ASP A 715 26.40 -10.42 9.06
CA ASP A 715 27.12 -11.10 10.14
C ASP A 715 27.85 -10.09 11.04
N THR A 716 28.36 -9.00 10.46
CA THR A 716 29.00 -7.88 11.18
C THR A 716 28.05 -6.71 11.44
N LYS A 717 26.79 -6.79 11.00
CA LYS A 717 25.78 -5.72 11.02
C LYS A 717 26.35 -4.37 10.54
N THR A 718 27.08 -4.40 9.43
CA THR A 718 27.76 -3.22 8.89
C THR A 718 27.33 -2.95 7.46
N ILE A 719 26.97 -1.71 7.18
CA ILE A 719 26.82 -1.14 5.84
C ILE A 719 28.21 -0.60 5.47
N GLU A 720 28.86 -1.21 4.48
CA GLU A 720 30.19 -0.80 4.02
C GLU A 720 30.05 -0.10 2.67
N VAL A 721 30.50 1.15 2.60
CA VAL A 721 30.33 2.04 1.45
C VAL A 721 31.68 2.53 0.97
N GLU A 722 31.96 2.32 -0.31
CA GLU A 722 33.19 2.74 -0.95
C GLU A 722 32.88 3.73 -2.08
N ILE A 723 33.56 4.87 -2.06
CA ILE A 723 33.52 5.88 -3.14
C ILE A 723 34.93 6.01 -3.70
N VAL A 724 35.06 5.90 -5.02
CA VAL A 724 36.35 6.01 -5.73
C VAL A 724 36.27 7.22 -6.66
N ASN A 725 37.30 8.07 -6.65
CA ASN A 725 37.46 9.13 -7.65
C ASN A 725 38.91 9.15 -8.13
N GLU A 726 39.09 9.57 -9.37
CA GLU A 726 40.39 9.79 -10.00
C GLU A 726 40.41 11.13 -10.77
N PRO A 727 41.58 11.64 -11.18
CA PRO A 727 41.65 12.83 -12.01
C PRO A 727 41.05 12.57 -13.41
N PRO A 728 40.09 13.39 -13.87
CA PRO A 728 39.54 13.27 -15.20
C PRO A 728 40.50 13.82 -16.24
N THR A 729 40.27 13.42 -17.48
CA THR A 729 40.71 14.13 -18.68
C THR A 729 39.52 14.32 -19.63
N SER A 730 39.72 15.11 -20.68
CA SER A 730 38.74 15.34 -21.73
C SER A 730 39.41 15.30 -23.10
N VAL A 731 38.65 14.93 -24.14
CA VAL A 731 39.13 14.90 -25.52
C VAL A 731 38.18 15.70 -26.41
N ASP A 732 38.64 16.86 -26.86
CA ASP A 732 37.93 17.68 -27.84
C ASP A 732 37.99 17.05 -29.24
N VAL A 733 36.92 17.18 -30.01
CA VAL A 733 36.83 16.74 -31.41
C VAL A 733 36.21 17.83 -32.28
N GLU A 734 36.89 18.18 -33.36
CA GLU A 734 36.38 19.04 -34.44
C GLU A 734 36.31 18.24 -35.75
N LYS A 735 35.13 18.24 -36.37
CA LYS A 735 34.91 17.65 -37.70
C LYS A 735 35.10 18.70 -38.79
N ARG A 736 35.94 18.40 -39.77
CA ARG A 736 36.21 19.21 -40.96
C ARG A 736 35.85 18.47 -42.25
N TRP A 737 35.64 19.26 -43.28
CA TRP A 737 35.24 18.82 -44.62
C TRP A 737 36.10 19.53 -45.66
N SER A 738 36.51 18.82 -46.70
CA SER A 738 37.47 19.28 -47.72
C SER A 738 37.09 18.73 -49.10
N GLY A 739 37.29 19.54 -50.14
CA GLY A 739 36.97 19.16 -51.54
C GLY A 739 35.46 19.04 -51.85
N ASP A 740 34.58 19.41 -50.91
CA ASP A 740 33.12 19.27 -51.02
C ASP A 740 32.38 20.62 -51.00
N VAL A 741 31.06 20.55 -51.15
CA VAL A 741 30.14 21.64 -50.80
C VAL A 741 29.21 21.22 -49.67
N GLU A 742 28.64 22.18 -48.96
CA GLU A 742 27.77 21.92 -47.79
C GLU A 742 26.57 21.01 -48.10
N ALA A 743 26.05 21.06 -49.34
CA ALA A 743 24.95 20.21 -49.81
C ALA A 743 25.32 18.73 -50.07
N ASP A 744 26.61 18.38 -49.99
CA ASP A 744 27.09 16.99 -50.14
C ASP A 744 27.21 16.24 -48.80
N ARG A 745 27.12 16.95 -47.67
CA ARG A 745 27.45 16.43 -46.34
C ARG A 745 26.29 15.63 -45.75
N PRO A 746 26.55 14.59 -44.95
CA PRO A 746 25.52 13.93 -44.15
C PRO A 746 24.99 14.88 -43.06
N GLU A 747 23.80 14.58 -42.53
CA GLU A 747 23.19 15.37 -41.45
C GLU A 747 24.01 15.29 -40.15
N SER A 748 24.67 14.15 -39.90
CA SER A 748 25.59 13.93 -38.79
C SER A 748 26.74 12.96 -39.14
N VAL A 749 27.74 12.88 -38.28
CA VAL A 749 28.74 11.79 -38.24
C VAL A 749 28.93 11.30 -36.81
N THR A 750 29.20 10.00 -36.63
CA THR A 750 29.49 9.40 -35.32
C THR A 750 30.99 9.20 -35.14
N ILE A 751 31.54 9.76 -34.07
CA ILE A 751 32.92 9.56 -33.64
C ILE A 751 32.92 8.67 -32.41
N ASN A 752 33.62 7.53 -32.44
CA ASN A 752 33.79 6.65 -31.29
C ASN A 752 35.13 6.94 -30.61
N LEU A 753 35.14 6.91 -29.28
CA LEU A 753 36.36 7.02 -28.48
C LEU A 753 37.04 5.65 -28.34
N LEU A 754 38.36 5.64 -28.39
CA LEU A 754 39.21 4.48 -28.07
C LEU A 754 40.11 4.84 -26.89
N ALA A 755 40.26 3.92 -25.94
CA ALA A 755 41.25 3.96 -24.86
C ALA A 755 42.27 2.84 -25.11
N ASP A 756 43.56 3.18 -25.19
CA ASP A 756 44.66 2.22 -25.43
C ASP A 756 44.43 1.27 -26.64
N GLY A 757 43.75 1.79 -27.66
CA GLY A 757 43.40 1.06 -28.89
C GLY A 757 42.15 0.17 -28.81
N GLN A 758 41.47 0.10 -27.66
CA GLN A 758 40.17 -0.56 -27.52
C GLN A 758 39.03 0.47 -27.59
N GLN A 759 37.96 0.18 -28.33
CA GLN A 759 36.81 1.09 -28.40
C GLN A 759 36.04 1.10 -27.07
N THR A 760 35.67 2.28 -26.59
CA THR A 760 34.82 2.44 -25.40
C THR A 760 33.33 2.46 -25.78
N ASP A 761 32.48 2.60 -24.77
CA ASP A 761 31.04 2.85 -24.89
C ASP A 761 30.70 4.31 -25.26
N LYS A 762 31.64 5.25 -25.12
CA LYS A 762 31.45 6.67 -25.42
C LYS A 762 31.59 6.96 -26.92
N SER A 763 30.58 7.65 -27.47
CA SER A 763 30.61 8.24 -28.82
C SER A 763 30.08 9.67 -28.82
N LEU A 764 30.46 10.46 -29.83
CA LEU A 764 29.94 11.80 -30.10
C LEU A 764 29.24 11.80 -31.45
N GLU A 765 28.05 12.42 -31.51
CA GLU A 765 27.41 12.78 -32.77
C GLU A 765 27.73 14.24 -33.11
N LEU A 766 28.42 14.45 -34.24
CA LEU A 766 28.81 15.78 -34.72
C LEU A 766 27.92 16.18 -35.89
N THR A 767 27.40 17.41 -35.87
CA THR A 767 26.38 17.91 -36.80
C THR A 767 26.65 19.36 -37.19
N ALA A 768 25.92 19.87 -38.18
CA ALA A 768 25.96 21.31 -38.48
C ALA A 768 25.43 22.18 -37.32
N GLU A 769 24.54 21.67 -36.47
CA GLU A 769 23.94 22.43 -35.36
C GLU A 769 24.90 22.61 -34.18
N ASN A 770 25.73 21.61 -33.86
CA ASN A 770 26.81 21.76 -32.86
C ASN A 770 28.09 22.37 -33.43
N GLY A 771 28.02 22.96 -34.64
CA GLY A 771 29.17 23.58 -35.30
C GLY A 771 30.27 22.57 -35.65
N TRP A 772 29.90 21.30 -35.86
CA TRP A 772 30.78 20.17 -36.11
C TRP A 772 31.79 19.93 -34.98
N LYS A 773 31.39 20.15 -33.73
CA LYS A 773 32.25 20.10 -32.53
C LYS A 773 31.60 19.39 -31.35
N GLY A 774 32.42 18.70 -30.57
CA GLY A 774 32.01 18.06 -29.30
C GLY A 774 33.22 17.66 -28.46
N THR A 775 32.98 17.33 -27.20
CA THR A 775 34.03 16.99 -26.23
C THR A 775 33.63 15.72 -25.49
N PHE A 776 34.52 14.74 -25.43
CA PHE A 776 34.39 13.63 -24.49
C PHE A 776 34.85 14.11 -23.11
N THR A 777 33.95 14.18 -22.13
CA THR A 777 34.26 14.52 -20.74
C THR A 777 34.33 13.26 -19.87
N ASP A 778 34.79 13.42 -18.62
CA ASP A 778 34.72 12.41 -17.56
C ASP A 778 35.39 11.10 -17.98
N LEU A 779 36.63 11.23 -18.45
CA LEU A 779 37.48 10.13 -18.89
C LEU A 779 38.55 9.87 -17.82
N PRO A 780 38.77 8.61 -17.38
CA PRO A 780 39.92 8.22 -16.59
C PRO A 780 41.21 8.75 -17.24
N LYS A 781 42.02 9.54 -16.53
CA LYS A 781 43.27 10.06 -17.13
C LYS A 781 44.38 9.00 -17.17
N TYR A 782 44.34 8.03 -16.28
CA TYR A 782 45.39 7.03 -16.09
C TYR A 782 44.80 5.64 -15.84
N VAL A 783 45.60 4.60 -16.04
CA VAL A 783 45.31 3.22 -15.61
C VAL A 783 46.51 2.68 -14.84
N THR A 784 46.23 1.97 -13.75
CA THR A 784 47.26 1.26 -12.98
C THR A 784 47.42 -0.17 -13.50
N VAL A 785 48.63 -0.52 -13.94
CA VAL A 785 48.98 -1.86 -14.47
C VAL A 785 50.17 -2.39 -13.67
N ASP A 786 50.06 -3.61 -13.16
CA ASP A 786 51.06 -4.26 -12.27
C ASP A 786 51.52 -3.42 -11.06
N GLY A 787 50.76 -2.39 -10.68
CA GLY A 787 51.07 -1.45 -9.60
C GLY A 787 51.75 -0.14 -10.05
N GLU A 788 52.05 0.03 -11.34
CA GLU A 788 52.56 1.29 -11.90
C GLU A 788 51.44 2.09 -12.60
N LYS A 789 51.45 3.41 -12.42
CA LYS A 789 50.49 4.35 -13.00
C LYS A 789 50.91 4.75 -14.42
N THR A 790 50.06 4.48 -15.40
CA THR A 790 50.28 4.78 -16.83
C THR A 790 49.20 5.73 -17.36
N GLU A 791 49.52 6.61 -18.31
CA GLU A 791 48.57 7.58 -18.89
C GLU A 791 47.83 6.95 -20.07
N ILE A 792 46.49 7.01 -20.07
CA ILE A 792 45.65 6.32 -21.07
C ILE A 792 45.76 7.04 -22.41
N VAL A 793 46.11 6.28 -23.46
CA VAL A 793 46.24 6.79 -24.82
C VAL A 793 44.86 6.83 -25.48
N TYR A 794 44.14 7.92 -25.24
CA TYR A 794 42.90 8.20 -25.96
C TYR A 794 43.15 8.50 -27.43
N THR A 795 42.36 7.87 -28.29
CA THR A 795 42.30 8.13 -29.74
C THR A 795 40.85 8.12 -30.19
N VAL A 796 40.55 8.61 -31.40
CA VAL A 796 39.20 8.62 -31.95
C VAL A 796 39.14 7.92 -33.30
N VAL A 797 37.99 7.33 -33.63
CA VAL A 797 37.70 6.79 -34.96
C VAL A 797 36.33 7.29 -35.43
N GLU A 798 36.21 7.61 -36.70
CA GLU A 798 34.92 7.95 -37.32
C GLU A 798 34.26 6.69 -37.89
N VAL A 799 32.95 6.55 -37.69
CA VAL A 799 32.12 5.56 -38.39
C VAL A 799 32.05 5.92 -39.88
N GLU A 800 32.34 4.96 -40.77
CA GLU A 800 32.55 5.17 -42.21
C GLU A 800 31.49 6.09 -42.86
N VAL A 801 31.95 7.20 -43.44
CA VAL A 801 31.11 8.15 -44.19
C VAL A 801 31.22 7.87 -45.69
N PRO A 802 30.16 7.36 -46.36
CA PRO A 802 30.25 6.93 -47.75
C PRO A 802 30.64 8.06 -48.72
N GLY A 803 31.59 7.78 -49.60
CA GLY A 803 32.02 8.71 -50.65
C GLY A 803 33.04 9.78 -50.22
N TYR A 804 33.51 9.73 -48.97
CA TYR A 804 34.59 10.57 -48.45
C TYR A 804 35.77 9.72 -47.97
N THR A 805 36.98 10.25 -48.06
CA THR A 805 38.18 9.66 -47.44
C THR A 805 38.46 10.36 -46.11
N PRO A 806 38.42 9.65 -44.96
CA PRO A 806 38.71 10.23 -43.66
C PRO A 806 40.21 10.37 -43.40
N SER A 807 40.56 11.37 -42.60
CA SER A 807 41.90 11.59 -42.06
C SER A 807 41.79 12.19 -40.65
N ILE A 808 42.67 11.82 -39.74
CA ILE A 808 42.63 12.25 -38.33
C ILE A 808 43.98 12.87 -37.99
N SER A 809 43.96 14.03 -37.34
CA SER A 809 45.15 14.79 -36.93
C SER A 809 44.91 15.44 -35.56
N GLY A 810 45.96 15.93 -34.91
CA GLY A 810 45.91 16.39 -33.52
C GLY A 810 46.17 15.25 -32.53
N SER A 811 45.80 15.45 -31.27
CA SER A 811 46.06 14.54 -30.16
C SER A 811 45.03 14.70 -29.04
N ALA A 812 44.94 13.74 -28.12
CA ALA A 812 44.04 13.85 -26.96
C ALA A 812 44.24 15.15 -26.14
N ALA A 813 45.47 15.69 -26.10
CA ALA A 813 45.81 16.90 -25.35
C ALA A 813 45.61 18.22 -26.12
N GLU A 814 45.53 18.17 -27.45
CA GLU A 814 45.33 19.35 -28.33
C GLU A 814 43.95 19.38 -28.99
N GLY A 815 43.16 18.32 -28.79
CA GLY A 815 41.96 18.00 -29.57
C GLY A 815 42.27 17.26 -30.86
N TYR A 816 41.30 16.45 -31.32
CA TYR A 816 41.36 15.76 -32.61
C TYR A 816 40.60 16.52 -33.70
N VAL A 817 41.24 16.67 -34.86
CA VAL A 817 40.61 17.20 -36.07
C VAL A 817 40.42 16.05 -37.07
N VAL A 818 39.17 15.62 -37.22
CA VAL A 818 38.75 14.59 -38.18
C VAL A 818 38.38 15.31 -39.49
N THR A 819 39.12 15.10 -40.57
CA THR A 819 38.87 15.76 -41.87
C THR A 819 38.45 14.75 -42.94
N ASN A 820 37.25 14.92 -43.47
CA ASN A 820 36.78 14.15 -44.64
C ASN A 820 37.07 14.90 -45.93
N THR A 821 37.71 14.21 -46.88
CA THR A 821 38.07 14.77 -48.19
C THR A 821 37.27 14.09 -49.30
N LYS A 822 36.77 14.88 -50.25
CA LYS A 822 36.04 14.42 -51.44
C LYS A 822 36.86 14.71 -52.70
N ASP A 823 37.06 13.70 -53.54
CA ASP A 823 37.93 13.79 -54.72
C ASP A 823 37.25 14.43 -55.94
N ALA A 824 38.03 15.18 -56.72
CA ALA A 824 37.56 15.85 -57.94
C ALA A 824 37.39 14.88 -59.13
N PRO A 825 36.35 15.06 -59.98
CA PRO A 825 36.10 14.18 -61.12
C PRO A 825 37.08 14.41 -62.30
N PRO A 826 37.46 13.37 -63.05
CA PRO A 826 38.42 13.48 -64.16
C PRO A 826 37.81 14.04 -65.45
N VAL A 827 38.66 14.70 -66.24
CA VAL A 827 38.33 15.33 -67.54
C VAL A 827 39.10 14.73 -68.72
N THR A 828 38.71 15.10 -69.94
CA THR A 828 39.27 14.67 -71.24
C THR A 828 39.23 15.83 -72.27
N SER A 829 39.72 15.58 -73.49
CA SER A 829 39.77 16.55 -74.59
C SER A 829 39.58 15.88 -75.96
N VAL A 830 38.99 16.58 -76.93
CA VAL A 830 38.69 16.07 -78.29
C VAL A 830 39.31 16.98 -79.36
N PRO A 831 40.35 16.54 -80.09
CA PRO A 831 40.93 17.29 -81.21
C PRO A 831 40.11 17.14 -82.50
N VAL A 832 40.15 18.16 -83.36
CA VAL A 832 39.44 18.22 -84.65
C VAL A 832 40.33 18.81 -85.75
N GLU A 833 40.30 18.19 -86.92
CA GLU A 833 40.94 18.66 -88.15
C GLU A 833 39.91 18.75 -89.29
N LYS A 834 39.91 19.86 -90.03
CA LYS A 834 39.07 20.07 -91.21
C LYS A 834 39.88 19.87 -92.49
N ARG A 835 39.30 19.16 -93.45
CA ARG A 835 39.84 18.87 -94.78
C ARG A 835 38.84 19.20 -95.89
N TRP A 836 39.37 19.34 -97.10
CA TRP A 836 38.67 19.78 -98.29
C TRP A 836 39.06 18.90 -99.49
N SER A 837 38.12 18.62 -100.38
CA SER A 837 38.26 17.68 -101.50
C SER A 837 37.44 18.13 -102.71
N GLY A 838 37.94 17.85 -103.92
CA GLY A 838 37.26 18.19 -105.18
C GLY A 838 37.16 19.69 -105.49
N ASP A 839 37.86 20.54 -104.74
CA ASP A 839 37.81 22.00 -104.85
C ASP A 839 39.18 22.63 -105.17
N VAL A 840 39.17 23.95 -105.40
CA VAL A 840 40.37 24.78 -105.27
C VAL A 840 40.22 25.73 -104.08
N GLU A 841 41.33 26.22 -103.55
CA GLU A 841 41.34 27.05 -102.33
C GLU A 841 40.47 28.32 -102.42
N ALA A 842 40.29 28.86 -103.63
CA ALA A 842 39.42 30.01 -103.90
C ALA A 842 37.90 29.70 -103.80
N ASP A 843 37.50 28.44 -103.70
CA ASP A 843 36.10 28.03 -103.50
C ASP A 843 35.69 27.95 -102.01
N ARG A 844 36.67 27.97 -101.10
CA ARG A 844 36.46 27.67 -99.67
C ARG A 844 35.88 28.87 -98.91
N PRO A 845 34.99 28.65 -97.93
CA PRO A 845 34.59 29.70 -97.00
C PRO A 845 35.80 30.14 -96.13
N GLY A 846 35.75 31.34 -95.57
CA GLY A 846 36.81 31.84 -94.68
C GLY A 846 36.94 31.04 -93.37
N SER A 847 35.85 30.42 -92.93
CA SER A 847 35.79 29.55 -91.75
C SER A 847 34.70 28.48 -91.88
N VAL A 848 34.74 27.49 -90.99
CA VAL A 848 33.63 26.56 -90.71
C VAL A 848 33.47 26.40 -89.19
N THR A 849 32.23 26.17 -88.73
CA THR A 849 31.94 25.92 -87.32
C THR A 849 31.71 24.43 -87.08
N ILE A 850 32.45 23.85 -86.14
CA ILE A 850 32.28 22.49 -85.65
C ILE A 850 31.69 22.55 -84.23
N ASN A 851 30.55 21.91 -83.99
CA ASN A 851 29.93 21.81 -82.67
C ASN A 851 30.27 20.47 -82.02
N LEU A 852 30.53 20.48 -80.71
CA LEU A 852 30.74 19.26 -79.92
C LEU A 852 29.40 18.71 -79.44
N LEU A 853 29.21 17.40 -79.54
CA LEU A 853 28.11 16.65 -78.94
C LEU A 853 28.62 15.77 -77.79
N ALA A 854 27.84 15.64 -76.74
CA ALA A 854 28.02 14.69 -75.63
C ALA A 854 26.84 13.72 -75.63
N ASP A 855 27.11 12.41 -75.68
CA ASP A 855 26.09 11.33 -75.72
C ASP A 855 24.98 11.56 -76.76
N GLY A 856 25.34 12.16 -77.90
CA GLY A 856 24.45 12.45 -79.02
C GLY A 856 23.64 13.76 -78.91
N GLN A 857 23.81 14.57 -77.87
CA GLN A 857 23.22 15.91 -77.77
C GLN A 857 24.27 17.01 -77.92
N GLN A 858 23.92 18.08 -78.65
CA GLN A 858 24.86 19.20 -78.88
C GLN A 858 25.10 20.00 -77.59
N THR A 859 26.37 20.26 -77.30
CA THR A 859 26.82 21.09 -76.19
C THR A 859 26.84 22.58 -76.58
N ASP A 860 27.18 23.44 -75.61
CA ASP A 860 27.48 24.85 -75.79
C ASP A 860 28.87 25.11 -76.41
N LYS A 861 29.75 24.10 -76.48
CA LYS A 861 31.10 24.25 -77.05
C LYS A 861 31.11 24.06 -78.57
N SER A 862 31.67 25.04 -79.28
CA SER A 862 32.00 24.98 -80.71
C SER A 862 33.44 25.43 -80.99
N LEU A 863 34.01 24.99 -82.12
CA LEU A 863 35.29 25.43 -82.67
C LEU A 863 35.05 26.10 -84.02
N GLU A 864 35.67 27.26 -84.26
CA GLU A 864 35.77 27.85 -85.58
C GLU A 864 37.12 27.47 -86.21
N LEU A 865 37.08 26.76 -87.33
CA LEU A 865 38.26 26.29 -88.06
C LEU A 865 38.45 27.16 -89.30
N THR A 866 39.69 27.60 -89.55
CA THR A 866 40.03 28.60 -90.58
C THR A 866 41.36 28.25 -91.25
N ALA A 867 41.68 28.92 -92.36
CA ALA A 867 43.01 28.78 -92.96
C ALA A 867 44.15 29.22 -92.01
N GLU A 868 43.91 30.21 -91.14
CA GLU A 868 44.91 30.75 -90.21
C GLU A 868 45.27 29.76 -89.08
N ASN A 869 44.28 29.02 -88.55
CA ASN A 869 44.55 27.94 -87.58
C ASN A 869 44.93 26.60 -88.24
N GLY A 870 45.30 26.62 -89.53
CA GLY A 870 45.67 25.43 -90.29
C GLY A 870 44.53 24.42 -90.41
N TRP A 871 43.28 24.88 -90.27
CA TRP A 871 42.06 24.09 -90.21
C TRP A 871 42.01 23.11 -89.03
N LYS A 872 42.55 23.47 -87.84
CA LYS A 872 42.58 22.60 -86.65
C LYS A 872 42.21 23.32 -85.34
N GLY A 873 41.65 22.56 -84.40
CA GLY A 873 41.34 23.01 -83.04
C GLY A 873 41.06 21.84 -82.09
N THR A 874 40.94 22.10 -80.79
CA THR A 874 40.71 21.08 -79.77
C THR A 874 39.74 21.56 -78.70
N PHE A 875 38.74 20.73 -78.39
CA PHE A 875 37.88 20.93 -77.23
C PHE A 875 38.59 20.41 -75.97
N THR A 876 38.85 21.28 -74.98
CA THR A 876 39.43 20.90 -73.69
C THR A 876 38.38 20.87 -72.58
N ASP A 877 38.79 20.38 -71.40
CA ASP A 877 38.03 20.50 -70.14
C ASP A 877 36.60 19.95 -70.28
N LEU A 878 36.54 18.70 -70.74
CA LEU A 878 35.32 17.91 -70.94
C LEU A 878 35.22 16.87 -69.82
N PRO A 879 34.12 16.76 -69.06
CA PRO A 879 33.97 15.68 -68.08
C PRO A 879 34.16 14.30 -68.73
N LYS A 880 34.94 13.39 -68.11
CA LYS A 880 35.11 12.04 -68.68
C LYS A 880 33.90 11.13 -68.41
N TYR A 881 33.23 11.34 -67.28
CA TYR A 881 32.09 10.54 -66.85
C TYR A 881 30.92 11.43 -66.43
N VAL A 882 29.70 10.96 -66.73
CA VAL A 882 28.46 11.43 -66.12
C VAL A 882 28.00 10.41 -65.07
N THR A 883 27.27 10.84 -64.06
CA THR A 883 26.60 9.95 -63.10
C THR A 883 25.11 9.95 -63.39
N VAL A 884 24.56 8.78 -63.73
CA VAL A 884 23.12 8.56 -63.91
C VAL A 884 22.68 7.46 -62.94
N ASP A 885 21.62 7.69 -62.18
CA ASP A 885 21.08 6.76 -61.17
C ASP A 885 22.15 6.18 -60.22
N GLY A 886 23.07 7.04 -59.77
CA GLY A 886 24.19 6.69 -58.88
C GLY A 886 25.36 5.95 -59.55
N LYS A 887 25.29 5.66 -60.85
CA LYS A 887 26.30 4.89 -61.59
C LYS A 887 27.08 5.79 -62.55
N LYS A 888 28.41 5.69 -62.53
CA LYS A 888 29.30 6.42 -63.46
C LYS A 888 29.30 5.75 -64.84
N THR A 889 29.05 6.53 -65.88
CA THR A 889 29.11 6.13 -67.30
C THR A 889 30.03 7.07 -68.08
N GLU A 890 30.83 6.55 -69.01
CA GLU A 890 31.77 7.34 -69.81
C GLU A 890 31.04 8.09 -70.92
N ILE A 891 31.32 9.39 -71.06
CA ILE A 891 30.60 10.26 -72.00
C ILE A 891 31.16 10.09 -73.41
N VAL A 892 30.29 9.75 -74.37
CA VAL A 892 30.65 9.55 -75.77
C VAL A 892 30.60 10.89 -76.51
N TYR A 893 31.77 11.52 -76.65
CA TYR A 893 31.92 12.74 -77.42
C TYR A 893 31.96 12.50 -78.94
N THR A 894 31.17 13.26 -79.69
CA THR A 894 31.17 13.28 -81.16
C THR A 894 31.14 14.73 -81.66
N VAL A 895 31.33 14.97 -82.95
CA VAL A 895 31.30 16.33 -83.53
C VAL A 895 30.38 16.39 -84.75
N VAL A 896 29.81 17.58 -84.99
CA VAL A 896 29.04 17.88 -86.20
C VAL A 896 29.51 19.20 -86.79
N GLU A 897 29.52 19.31 -88.12
CA GLU A 897 29.81 20.55 -88.82
C GLU A 897 28.50 21.31 -89.14
N VAL A 898 28.52 22.63 -89.01
CA VAL A 898 27.44 23.50 -89.49
C VAL A 898 27.49 23.52 -91.04
N GLU A 899 26.34 23.30 -91.67
CA GLU A 899 26.21 23.10 -93.13
C GLU A 899 26.97 24.16 -93.96
N VAL A 900 27.82 23.70 -94.88
CA VAL A 900 28.61 24.55 -95.79
C VAL A 900 28.00 24.46 -97.20
N PRO A 901 27.37 25.53 -97.71
CA PRO A 901 26.68 25.49 -98.99
C PRO A 901 27.59 25.10 -100.17
N GLY A 902 27.15 24.12 -100.98
CA GLY A 902 27.88 23.63 -102.15
C GLY A 902 28.94 22.57 -101.86
N TYR A 903 29.00 22.05 -100.64
CA TYR A 903 29.87 20.96 -100.23
C TYR A 903 29.10 19.89 -99.44
N THR A 904 29.27 18.62 -99.84
CA THR A 904 28.87 17.46 -99.03
C THR A 904 29.92 17.19 -97.95
N SER A 905 29.53 17.23 -96.67
CA SER A 905 30.41 16.93 -95.52
C SER A 905 30.44 15.44 -95.14
N SER A 906 31.53 15.01 -94.52
CA SER A 906 31.75 13.65 -94.00
C SER A 906 32.68 13.70 -92.78
N ILE A 907 32.45 12.85 -91.78
CA ILE A 907 33.21 12.85 -90.51
C ILE A 907 33.78 11.46 -90.25
N SER A 908 35.04 11.42 -89.81
CA SER A 908 35.80 10.19 -89.52
C SER A 908 36.71 10.39 -88.31
N GLY A 909 37.23 9.30 -87.73
CA GLY A 909 38.04 9.36 -86.50
C GLY A 909 37.22 9.14 -85.22
N SER A 910 37.75 9.53 -84.07
CA SER A 910 37.18 9.24 -82.75
C SER A 910 37.51 10.35 -81.73
N ALA A 911 36.79 10.38 -80.60
CA ALA A 911 37.06 11.34 -79.53
C ALA A 911 38.51 11.30 -79.00
N ALA A 912 39.11 10.11 -78.96
CA ALA A 912 40.45 9.88 -78.38
C ALA A 912 41.60 10.10 -79.39
N GLU A 913 41.38 9.82 -80.67
CA GLU A 913 42.40 9.98 -81.73
C GLU A 913 42.26 11.30 -82.49
N GLY A 914 41.11 11.95 -82.37
CA GLY A 914 40.70 13.15 -83.08
C GLY A 914 39.71 12.85 -84.21
N TYR A 915 38.87 13.85 -84.51
CA TYR A 915 37.93 13.80 -85.63
C TYR A 915 38.48 14.54 -86.85
N VAL A 916 38.37 13.91 -88.02
CA VAL A 916 38.67 14.50 -89.32
C VAL A 916 37.38 14.72 -90.10
N VAL A 917 37.02 15.99 -90.28
CA VAL A 917 35.83 16.45 -91.00
C VAL A 917 36.25 16.81 -92.43
N THR A 918 35.65 16.22 -93.46
CA THR A 918 36.04 16.43 -94.87
C THR A 918 34.87 16.89 -95.72
N ASN A 919 34.98 18.09 -96.31
CA ASN A 919 34.04 18.62 -97.29
C ASN A 919 34.47 18.24 -98.71
N THR A 920 33.52 17.76 -99.52
CA THR A 920 33.72 17.47 -100.94
C THR A 920 32.79 18.35 -101.78
N LYS A 921 33.32 19.07 -102.77
CA LYS A 921 32.56 20.04 -103.56
C LYS A 921 31.54 19.37 -104.49
N ASP A 922 30.33 19.89 -104.53
CA ASP A 922 29.24 19.33 -105.33
C ASP A 922 29.32 19.77 -106.81
N ILE A 923 29.01 18.88 -107.75
CA ILE A 923 29.12 19.13 -109.21
C ILE A 923 27.74 18.94 -109.90
N PRO A 924 27.21 19.94 -110.62
CA PRO A 924 25.89 19.85 -111.26
C PRO A 924 25.90 18.97 -112.54
N PRO A 925 24.89 18.11 -112.77
CA PRO A 925 24.83 17.20 -113.92
C PRO A 925 24.33 17.87 -115.21
N SER A 926 24.64 17.25 -116.36
CA SER A 926 24.27 17.72 -117.69
C SER A 926 23.00 17.05 -118.26
N LEU A 927 22.35 17.71 -119.23
CA LEU A 927 21.03 17.35 -119.76
C LEU A 927 21.08 16.36 -120.95
N GLY A 928 20.38 15.24 -120.80
CA GLY A 928 20.03 14.27 -121.87
C GLY A 928 18.64 13.67 -121.61
N ARG A 929 17.92 13.22 -122.64
CA ARG A 929 16.44 13.01 -122.56
C ARG A 929 15.98 11.62 -123.02
N THR A 930 14.83 11.18 -122.49
CA THR A 930 14.04 9.96 -122.80
C THR A 930 14.56 8.63 -122.22
N GLY A 931 13.73 7.74 -121.65
CA GLY A 931 12.31 7.91 -121.23
C GLY A 931 11.61 6.59 -120.79
N SER A 932 10.56 6.72 -119.94
CA SER A 932 9.64 5.65 -119.44
C SER A 932 10.25 4.62 -118.46
N ALA A 933 9.60 4.01 -117.45
CA ALA A 933 8.51 4.30 -116.48
C ALA A 933 8.50 3.11 -115.42
N VAL A 934 7.61 2.83 -114.45
CA VAL A 934 6.24 3.25 -114.01
C VAL A 934 6.10 2.98 -112.48
N GLN A 935 5.42 3.85 -111.69
CA GLN A 935 4.88 3.63 -110.31
C GLN A 935 5.85 3.23 -109.15
N GLY A 936 5.61 3.57 -107.86
CA GLY A 936 4.64 4.50 -107.25
C GLY A 936 4.41 4.33 -105.72
N LEU A 937 3.90 5.37 -105.03
CA LEU A 937 3.23 5.42 -103.69
C LEU A 937 4.07 5.16 -102.40
N VAL A 938 3.79 5.72 -101.18
CA VAL A 938 3.03 6.94 -100.72
C VAL A 938 3.21 7.21 -99.18
N VAL A 939 3.25 8.50 -98.72
CA VAL A 939 2.92 9.10 -97.35
C VAL A 939 3.61 8.55 -96.06
N GLY A 940 3.89 9.26 -94.93
CA GLY A 940 3.66 10.65 -94.41
C GLY A 940 2.81 10.67 -93.10
N GLY A 941 2.87 11.59 -92.10
CA GLY A 941 3.72 12.75 -91.74
C GLY A 941 3.09 13.61 -90.59
N VAL A 942 3.83 14.54 -89.93
CA VAL A 942 3.37 15.50 -88.84
C VAL A 942 3.14 14.82 -87.45
N ALA A 943 3.22 15.38 -86.22
CA ALA A 943 3.30 16.74 -85.59
C ALA A 943 4.49 16.88 -84.57
N LEU A 944 4.86 17.97 -83.86
CA LEU A 944 4.37 19.34 -83.49
C LEU A 944 3.66 19.55 -82.11
N LEU A 945 4.03 20.66 -81.41
CA LEU A 945 3.46 21.30 -80.16
C LEU A 945 3.73 20.63 -78.78
N ALA A 946 3.42 21.22 -77.61
CA ALA A 946 3.83 22.51 -76.95
C ALA A 946 3.04 22.78 -75.63
N ALA A 947 3.64 23.49 -74.65
CA ALA A 947 3.07 23.99 -73.35
C ALA A 947 2.59 22.92 -72.33
N GLY A 948 2.51 23.18 -71.00
CA GLY A 948 2.98 24.31 -70.16
C GLY A 948 2.30 24.36 -68.75
N ILE A 949 2.86 25.12 -67.79
CA ILE A 949 2.20 25.94 -66.72
C ILE A 949 1.25 25.20 -65.70
N TRP A 950 1.24 25.33 -64.36
CA TRP A 950 1.76 26.27 -63.32
C TRP A 950 1.93 25.44 -61.99
N ALA A 951 2.79 25.72 -60.99
CA ALA A 951 2.72 26.73 -59.89
C ALA A 951 1.35 26.82 -59.14
N VAL A 952 1.19 27.21 -57.85
CA VAL A 952 2.05 27.76 -56.76
C VAL A 952 1.22 27.70 -55.43
N SER A 953 1.68 27.75 -54.16
CA SER A 953 2.87 27.26 -53.41
C SER A 953 2.67 27.51 -51.87
N LYS A 954 3.57 26.98 -51.00
CA LYS A 954 3.81 27.34 -49.55
C LYS A 954 2.77 26.83 -48.51
N ARG A 955 3.20 26.20 -47.39
CA ARG A 955 3.79 26.76 -46.12
C ARG A 955 2.85 27.78 -45.45
N ARG A 956 2.55 27.72 -44.13
CA ARG A 956 3.43 27.39 -42.98
C ARG A 956 2.63 26.95 -41.71
N ARG A 957 3.38 26.48 -40.70
CA ARG A 957 3.10 26.26 -39.26
C ARG A 957 2.05 27.18 -38.56
N PRO A 958 1.53 26.86 -37.34
CA PRO A 958 1.95 25.80 -36.40
C PRO A 958 1.86 24.38 -36.94
#